data_AF-A0A554WB81-F1
#
_entry.id   AF-A0A554WB81-F1
#
_cell.length_a   1.000
_cell.length_b   1.000
_cell.length_c   1.000
_cell.angle_alpha   90.00
_cell.angle_beta   90.00
_cell.angle_gamma   90.00
#
_symmetry.space_group_name_H-M   'P 1'
#
loop_
_entity.id
_entity.type
_entity.pdbx_description
1 polymer ?
#
loop_
_entity_poly.entity_id
_entity_poly.type
_entity_poly.pdbx_seq_one_letter_code
_entity_poly.pdbx_strand_id
1 'polypeptide(L)'
;MFDKILIANRGEIACRVAATARRLGVRTVAVYSEADARARHVASCDEAVPIGGAAARDSYLRWERILEAARATGAQAIHPGYGFLSENEAFAQACADAGLVFIGPPPQAIAAMGLKAEAKRLMEAAGVPLVPGYHGAEQDPRVLRAEAERIGWPVLIKASAGGGGKGMRRVDAPERFDEALAACQREAQAAFGNAAVLIERYVQRPRHVEIQIFADAHGHCVHLFERDCSVQRRHQKVLEEAPAPGLPPELRERMGLAAVAAARAVGYIGAGTVEFIVEQPLGYDHPEALRFYFMEMNTRLQVEHPVTEAITGLDLVEWQLRVAAGEPLPWSQHELTCRGHAIEARICAEDPSKGFLPATGRLQVLRAPAHVAFQVGDVRLDAGVGEGDVISPHYDSMIAKLIVRGDTRQQALQRLDEALARLHVVGVANNVEFLRRVVRSASFAQARLDTALIEREAAALFEPSGLPREAALAAAVAHVLHGWQAQADADPWSARDGFASAQPRQRPLTLQWNGQTEAASLVWPRGGGVRLRLGSGADAPEHPLLWRADDGSDWALRVQWGALDLRASVHADGERLHVFTPEGRDVVTWIDALAHAADAAGPPGGQLTAPMPGKVVAFLVQPGQRVTQGQALAVLEAMKMEHTIAAPRDGVVEELLYAPGDQVAEGAELLRLAAEVAS
;
A
#
# COMPACT_ATOMS: atom_id res chain seq x y z
N MET A 1 -26.95 -5.79 21.27
CA MET A 1 -25.81 -4.86 21.11
C MET A 1 -24.88 -4.95 22.31
N PHE A 2 -23.56 -4.84 22.10
CA PHE A 2 -22.54 -4.82 23.16
C PHE A 2 -22.44 -3.44 23.84
N ASP A 3 -22.05 -3.41 25.12
CA ASP A 3 -21.74 -2.19 25.86
C ASP A 3 -20.28 -1.76 25.70
N LYS A 4 -19.37 -2.75 25.54
CA LYS A 4 -17.93 -2.53 25.42
C LYS A 4 -17.26 -3.65 24.61
N ILE A 5 -16.42 -3.28 23.65
CA ILE A 5 -15.60 -4.21 22.87
C ILE A 5 -14.12 -3.86 22.96
N LEU A 6 -13.25 -4.85 22.79
CA LEU A 6 -11.82 -4.65 22.59
C LEU A 6 -11.48 -4.81 21.11
N ILE A 7 -10.64 -3.92 20.58
CA ILE A 7 -10.17 -3.97 19.20
C ILE A 7 -8.76 -4.54 19.21
N ALA A 8 -8.61 -5.80 18.78
CA ALA A 8 -7.34 -6.54 18.80
C ALA A 8 -6.50 -6.25 17.54
N ASN A 9 -6.32 -4.97 17.23
CA ASN A 9 -5.58 -4.51 16.06
C ASN A 9 -5.03 -3.09 16.28
N ARG A 10 -4.38 -2.53 15.26
CA ARG A 10 -3.76 -1.20 15.28
C ARG A 10 -4.10 -0.40 14.02
N GLY A 11 -3.57 0.81 13.92
CA GLY A 11 -3.59 1.59 12.69
C GLY A 11 -4.99 2.02 12.26
N GLU A 12 -5.19 2.12 10.96
CA GLU A 12 -6.42 2.58 10.31
C GLU A 12 -7.60 1.65 10.59
N ILE A 13 -7.39 0.33 10.64
CA ILE A 13 -8.48 -0.62 10.90
C ILE A 13 -9.01 -0.50 12.33
N ALA A 14 -8.14 -0.26 13.30
CA ALA A 14 -8.58 -0.01 14.65
C ALA A 14 -9.38 1.30 14.76
N CYS A 15 -8.94 2.36 14.05
CA CYS A 15 -9.70 3.61 13.94
C CYS A 15 -11.06 3.41 13.24
N ARG A 16 -11.10 2.62 12.16
CA ARG A 16 -12.30 2.28 11.39
C ARG A 16 -13.34 1.58 12.26
N VAL A 17 -12.92 0.61 13.07
CA VAL A 17 -13.82 -0.12 13.97
C VAL A 17 -14.29 0.77 15.11
N ALA A 18 -13.38 1.56 15.70
CA ALA A 18 -13.73 2.50 16.77
C ALA A 18 -14.74 3.56 16.31
N ALA A 19 -14.61 4.07 15.08
CA ALA A 19 -15.54 5.03 14.49
C ALA A 19 -16.98 4.48 14.42
N THR A 20 -17.16 3.23 13.97
CA THR A 20 -18.49 2.60 13.93
C THR A 20 -19.02 2.27 15.32
N ALA A 21 -18.18 1.69 16.20
CA ALA A 21 -18.58 1.40 17.57
C ALA A 21 -19.08 2.66 18.29
N ARG A 22 -18.38 3.78 18.14
CA ARG A 22 -18.77 5.09 18.70
C ARG A 22 -20.12 5.56 18.17
N ARG A 23 -20.37 5.44 16.86
CA ARG A 23 -21.67 5.80 16.25
C ARG A 23 -22.82 4.96 16.82
N LEU A 24 -22.55 3.71 17.17
CA LEU A 24 -23.51 2.78 17.77
C LEU A 24 -23.63 2.90 19.30
N GLY A 25 -22.85 3.78 19.94
CA GLY A 25 -22.82 3.94 21.39
C GLY A 25 -22.10 2.81 22.14
N VAL A 26 -21.26 2.03 21.45
CA VAL A 26 -20.46 0.94 22.02
C VAL A 26 -19.11 1.47 22.45
N ARG A 27 -18.73 1.27 23.72
CA ARG A 27 -17.40 1.68 24.22
C ARG A 27 -16.31 0.79 23.66
N THR A 28 -15.11 1.34 23.53
CA THR A 28 -14.00 0.71 22.82
C THR A 28 -12.73 0.69 23.67
N VAL A 29 -12.03 -0.43 23.61
CA VAL A 29 -10.70 -0.61 24.23
C VAL A 29 -9.68 -0.85 23.12
N ALA A 30 -8.70 0.04 23.00
CA ALA A 30 -7.53 -0.17 22.17
C ALA A 30 -6.50 -1.06 22.89
N VAL A 31 -5.77 -1.87 22.13
CA VAL A 31 -4.50 -2.45 22.59
C VAL A 31 -3.33 -1.84 21.84
N TYR A 32 -2.19 -1.68 22.51
CA TYR A 32 -1.01 -1.07 21.90
C TYR A 32 0.31 -1.70 22.34
N SER A 33 1.27 -1.73 21.42
CA SER A 33 2.67 -2.03 21.72
C SER A 33 3.41 -0.78 22.22
N GLU A 34 4.61 -0.94 22.77
CA GLU A 34 5.48 0.19 23.10
C GLU A 34 5.69 1.18 21.94
N ALA A 35 5.77 0.69 20.70
CA ALA A 35 5.93 1.54 19.51
C ALA A 35 4.67 2.37 19.18
N ASP A 36 3.50 1.90 19.60
CA ASP A 36 2.20 2.49 19.28
C ASP A 36 1.59 3.30 20.44
N ALA A 37 2.35 3.57 21.50
CA ALA A 37 1.85 4.28 22.69
C ALA A 37 1.23 5.66 22.40
N ARG A 38 1.58 6.27 21.26
CA ARG A 38 1.03 7.55 20.78
C ARG A 38 0.30 7.43 19.43
N ALA A 39 0.02 6.21 18.98
CA ALA A 39 -0.66 5.99 17.70
C ALA A 39 -2.10 6.49 17.73
N ARG A 40 -2.62 6.87 16.56
CA ARG A 40 -3.96 7.45 16.42
C ARG A 40 -5.07 6.57 16.98
N HIS A 41 -4.97 5.25 16.83
CA HIS A 41 -6.02 4.33 17.29
C HIS A 41 -6.13 4.27 18.81
N VAL A 42 -5.03 4.51 19.53
CA VAL A 42 -5.01 4.64 21.00
C VAL A 42 -5.86 5.83 21.44
N ALA A 43 -5.70 6.98 20.77
CA ALA A 43 -6.52 8.16 21.02
C ALA A 43 -7.96 8.06 20.49
N SER A 44 -8.24 7.09 19.61
CA SER A 44 -9.55 6.91 18.98
C SER A 44 -10.51 6.05 19.82
N CYS A 45 -9.99 5.33 20.82
CA CYS A 45 -10.77 4.48 21.71
C CYS A 45 -10.99 5.14 23.08
N ASP A 46 -11.95 4.63 23.86
CA ASP A 46 -12.30 5.17 25.18
C ASP A 46 -11.29 4.77 26.27
N GLU A 47 -10.71 3.58 26.14
CA GLU A 47 -9.67 3.03 27.01
C GLU A 47 -8.54 2.42 26.17
N ALA A 48 -7.34 2.29 26.73
CA ALA A 48 -6.21 1.66 26.04
C ALA A 48 -5.34 0.84 27.01
N VAL A 49 -4.87 -0.32 26.55
CA VAL A 49 -4.05 -1.25 27.35
C VAL A 49 -2.74 -1.61 26.64
N PRO A 50 -1.57 -1.49 27.30
CA PRO A 50 -0.31 -1.93 26.73
C PRO A 50 -0.22 -3.46 26.70
N ILE A 51 0.23 -4.04 25.59
CA ILE A 51 0.30 -5.50 25.37
C ILE A 51 1.71 -6.03 25.09
N GLY A 52 2.74 -5.19 25.17
CA GLY A 52 4.14 -5.61 25.12
C GLY A 52 5.03 -4.79 24.21
N GLY A 53 6.16 -5.39 23.83
CA GLY A 53 7.22 -4.74 23.07
C GLY A 53 6.83 -4.39 21.63
N ALA A 54 7.69 -3.62 20.97
CA ALA A 54 7.45 -3.06 19.64
C ALA A 54 7.14 -4.11 18.54
N ALA A 55 7.79 -5.28 18.56
CA ALA A 55 7.55 -6.29 17.54
C ALA A 55 6.18 -6.97 17.71
N ALA A 56 5.48 -7.24 16.60
CA ALA A 56 4.15 -7.87 16.63
C ALA A 56 4.10 -9.22 17.37
N ARG A 57 5.16 -10.04 17.24
CA ARG A 57 5.30 -11.32 17.95
C ARG A 57 5.35 -11.18 19.48
N ASP A 58 5.80 -10.01 19.94
CA ASP A 58 5.95 -9.68 21.36
C ASP A 58 4.76 -8.86 21.88
N SER A 59 3.77 -8.56 21.02
CA SER A 59 2.58 -7.76 21.31
C SER A 59 1.31 -8.29 20.60
N TYR A 60 0.95 -7.78 19.43
CA TYR A 60 -0.33 -8.05 18.74
C TYR A 60 -0.60 -9.52 18.38
N LEU A 61 0.42 -10.37 18.35
CA LEU A 61 0.28 -11.82 18.14
C LEU A 61 0.23 -12.63 19.46
N ARG A 62 0.32 -11.97 20.61
CA ARG A 62 0.21 -12.58 21.95
C ARG A 62 -1.23 -12.55 22.41
N TRP A 63 -2.02 -13.48 21.88
CA TRP A 63 -3.44 -13.58 22.14
C TRP A 63 -3.77 -13.74 23.64
N GLU A 64 -2.88 -14.33 24.43
CA GLU A 64 -3.05 -14.45 25.89
C GLU A 64 -3.15 -13.06 26.56
N ARG A 65 -2.27 -12.13 26.16
CA ARG A 65 -2.29 -10.75 26.67
C ARG A 65 -3.53 -9.97 26.22
N ILE A 66 -4.03 -10.27 25.02
CA ILE A 66 -5.26 -9.66 24.50
C ILE A 66 -6.47 -10.13 25.32
N LEU A 67 -6.53 -11.42 25.67
CA LEU A 67 -7.58 -11.96 26.55
C LEU A 67 -7.48 -11.38 27.97
N GLU A 68 -6.28 -11.23 28.52
CA GLU A 68 -6.06 -10.55 29.80
C GLU A 68 -6.55 -9.11 29.77
N ALA A 69 -6.24 -8.35 28.71
CA ALA A 69 -6.71 -6.98 28.52
C ALA A 69 -8.24 -6.90 28.39
N ALA A 70 -8.85 -7.81 27.63
CA ALA A 70 -10.31 -7.87 27.46
C ALA A 70 -11.01 -8.12 28.81
N ARG A 71 -10.49 -9.06 29.61
CA ARG A 71 -11.02 -9.36 30.95
C ARG A 71 -10.83 -8.20 31.91
N ALA A 72 -9.65 -7.59 31.95
CA ALA A 72 -9.34 -6.48 32.85
C ALA A 72 -10.20 -5.24 32.58
N THR A 73 -10.57 -5.00 31.32
CA THR A 73 -11.39 -3.84 30.92
C THR A 73 -12.89 -4.14 30.89
N GLY A 74 -13.29 -5.41 31.04
CA GLY A 74 -14.69 -5.83 30.97
C GLY A 74 -15.28 -5.76 29.56
N ALA A 75 -14.46 -5.93 28.52
CA ALA A 75 -14.97 -6.06 27.16
C ALA A 75 -15.80 -7.35 27.02
N GLN A 76 -16.91 -7.28 26.30
CA GLN A 76 -17.82 -8.42 26.06
C GLN A 76 -17.47 -9.18 24.76
N ALA A 77 -16.77 -8.50 23.85
CA ALA A 77 -16.41 -9.03 22.55
C ALA A 77 -15.07 -8.47 22.09
N ILE A 78 -14.40 -9.20 21.20
CA ILE A 78 -13.13 -8.80 20.58
C ILE A 78 -13.33 -8.69 19.07
N HIS A 79 -13.03 -7.51 18.51
CA HIS A 79 -12.97 -7.29 17.09
C HIS A 79 -11.52 -7.45 16.61
N PRO A 80 -11.20 -8.46 15.78
CA PRO A 80 -9.81 -8.71 15.37
C PRO A 80 -9.35 -7.80 14.22
N GLY A 81 -10.28 -7.17 13.48
CA GLY A 81 -9.94 -6.42 12.27
C GLY A 81 -9.48 -7.37 11.16
N TYR A 82 -8.32 -7.11 10.58
CA TYR A 82 -7.65 -7.98 9.61
C TYR A 82 -6.16 -8.13 9.88
N GLY A 83 -5.60 -9.24 9.41
CA GLY A 83 -4.24 -9.62 9.76
C GLY A 83 -4.11 -9.97 11.26
N PHE A 84 -2.88 -10.08 11.74
CA PHE A 84 -2.58 -10.54 13.10
C PHE A 84 -3.32 -11.84 13.46
N LEU A 85 -4.32 -11.77 14.34
CA LEU A 85 -5.05 -12.90 14.89
C LEU A 85 -6.43 -13.10 14.26
N SER A 86 -6.80 -12.33 13.23
CA SER A 86 -8.15 -12.37 12.63
C SER A 86 -8.53 -13.71 12.00
N GLU A 87 -7.54 -14.51 11.62
CA GLU A 87 -7.72 -15.83 10.99
C GLU A 87 -7.04 -16.92 11.83
N ASN A 88 -6.83 -16.66 13.12
CA ASN A 88 -6.21 -17.62 14.03
C ASN A 88 -7.29 -18.43 14.77
N GLU A 89 -7.41 -19.71 14.39
CA GLU A 89 -8.36 -20.66 15.00
C GLU A 89 -8.21 -20.74 16.52
N ALA A 90 -6.98 -20.90 17.02
CA ALA A 90 -6.72 -21.05 18.45
C ALA A 90 -7.16 -19.81 19.24
N PHE A 91 -6.98 -18.62 18.67
CA PHE A 91 -7.45 -17.38 19.29
C PHE A 91 -8.97 -17.28 19.32
N ALA A 92 -9.65 -17.59 18.21
CA ALA A 92 -11.10 -17.60 18.17
C ALA A 92 -11.69 -18.60 19.17
N GLN A 93 -11.11 -19.80 19.26
CA GLN A 93 -11.51 -20.82 20.24
C GLN A 93 -11.29 -20.32 21.67
N ALA A 94 -10.15 -19.70 21.94
CA ALA A 94 -9.87 -19.19 23.27
C ALA A 94 -10.73 -18.00 23.69
N CYS A 95 -11.19 -17.18 22.75
CA CYS A 95 -12.21 -16.17 23.02
C CYS A 95 -13.49 -16.86 23.52
N ALA A 96 -13.95 -17.91 22.82
CA ALA A 96 -15.13 -18.68 23.21
C ALA A 96 -14.96 -19.33 24.58
N ASP A 97 -13.81 -19.97 24.85
CA ASP A 97 -13.48 -20.59 26.15
C ASP A 97 -13.43 -19.56 27.29
N ALA A 98 -13.11 -18.30 26.96
CA ALA A 98 -13.09 -17.17 27.90
C ALA A 98 -14.46 -16.48 28.07
N GLY A 99 -15.51 -16.94 27.37
CA GLY A 99 -16.83 -16.30 27.37
C GLY A 99 -16.88 -14.95 26.65
N LEU A 100 -15.91 -14.68 25.78
CA LEU A 100 -15.83 -13.46 24.95
C LEU A 100 -16.33 -13.77 23.54
N VAL A 101 -17.15 -12.89 22.98
CA VAL A 101 -17.59 -13.05 21.58
C VAL A 101 -16.45 -12.63 20.64
N PHE A 102 -16.00 -13.55 19.80
CA PHE A 102 -15.13 -13.22 18.68
C PHE A 102 -15.97 -12.62 17.54
N ILE A 103 -15.72 -11.36 17.18
CA ILE A 103 -16.48 -10.67 16.13
C ILE A 103 -15.92 -11.09 14.75
N GLY A 104 -16.30 -12.28 14.33
CA GLY A 104 -15.83 -12.93 13.11
C GLY A 104 -16.44 -14.33 12.95
N PRO A 105 -15.95 -15.13 12.01
CA PRO A 105 -16.42 -16.50 11.82
C PRO A 105 -16.05 -17.41 13.00
N PRO A 106 -16.79 -18.52 13.19
CA PRO A 106 -16.51 -19.44 14.28
C PRO A 106 -15.20 -20.22 14.03
N PRO A 107 -14.54 -20.75 15.08
CA PRO A 107 -13.23 -21.42 14.97
C PRO A 107 -13.19 -22.53 13.92
N GLN A 108 -14.24 -23.36 13.85
CA GLN A 108 -14.33 -24.44 12.86
C GLN A 108 -14.36 -23.95 11.41
N ALA A 109 -14.94 -22.77 11.14
CA ALA A 109 -14.97 -22.20 9.79
C ALA A 109 -13.59 -21.65 9.40
N ILE A 110 -12.87 -21.04 10.37
CA ILE A 110 -11.47 -20.61 10.19
C ILE A 110 -10.59 -21.83 9.88
N ALA A 111 -10.72 -22.89 10.68
CA ALA A 111 -9.97 -24.14 10.51
C ALA A 111 -10.21 -24.78 9.13
N ALA A 112 -11.49 -24.88 8.72
CA ALA A 112 -11.89 -25.49 7.46
C ALA A 112 -11.25 -24.81 6.24
N MET A 113 -11.02 -23.49 6.31
CA MET A 113 -10.43 -22.70 5.22
C MET A 113 -8.91 -22.50 5.35
N GLY A 114 -8.27 -22.98 6.42
CA GLY A 114 -6.84 -22.78 6.67
C GLY A 114 -5.90 -23.64 5.80
N LEU A 115 -6.36 -24.81 5.34
CA LEU A 115 -5.58 -25.71 4.47
C LEU A 115 -6.18 -25.77 3.06
N LYS A 116 -5.39 -25.49 2.02
CA LYS A 116 -5.89 -25.36 0.63
C LYS A 116 -6.53 -26.64 0.11
N ALA A 117 -5.94 -27.80 0.40
CA ALA A 117 -6.46 -29.08 -0.06
C ALA A 117 -7.83 -29.39 0.57
N GLU A 118 -7.98 -29.13 1.87
CA GLU A 118 -9.24 -29.34 2.58
C GLU A 118 -10.31 -28.33 2.14
N ALA A 119 -9.92 -27.06 2.00
CA ALA A 119 -10.80 -26.02 1.47
C ALA A 119 -11.33 -26.39 0.08
N LYS A 120 -10.46 -26.85 -0.82
CA LYS A 120 -10.86 -27.30 -2.16
C LYS A 120 -11.84 -28.47 -2.12
N ARG A 121 -11.58 -29.48 -1.29
CA ARG A 121 -12.48 -30.63 -1.13
C ARG A 121 -13.88 -30.20 -0.68
N LEU A 122 -13.96 -29.27 0.28
CA LEU A 122 -15.23 -28.71 0.74
C LEU A 122 -15.93 -27.88 -0.35
N MET A 123 -15.18 -27.07 -1.08
CA MET A 123 -15.71 -26.26 -2.18
C MET A 123 -16.23 -27.11 -3.35
N GLU A 124 -15.52 -28.19 -3.71
CA GLU A 124 -15.98 -29.15 -4.72
C GLU A 124 -17.29 -29.81 -4.30
N ALA A 125 -17.37 -30.28 -3.04
CA ALA A 125 -18.59 -30.86 -2.50
C ALA A 125 -19.77 -29.85 -2.44
N ALA A 126 -19.46 -28.55 -2.31
CA ALA A 126 -20.43 -27.46 -2.34
C ALA A 126 -20.80 -26.99 -3.75
N GLY A 127 -20.27 -27.63 -4.81
CA GLY A 127 -20.54 -27.26 -6.20
C GLY A 127 -19.87 -25.96 -6.66
N VAL A 128 -18.86 -25.49 -5.92
CA VAL A 128 -18.09 -24.28 -6.26
C VAL A 128 -17.04 -24.65 -7.31
N PRO A 129 -16.99 -23.96 -8.47
CA PRO A 129 -16.04 -24.29 -9.54
C PRO A 129 -14.58 -24.19 -9.06
N LEU A 130 -13.80 -25.25 -9.24
CA LEU A 130 -12.37 -25.27 -8.93
C LEU A 130 -11.51 -25.20 -10.20
N VAL A 131 -10.30 -24.68 -10.07
CA VAL A 131 -9.29 -24.82 -11.13
C VAL A 131 -9.03 -26.32 -11.32
N PRO A 132 -9.10 -26.85 -12.57
CA PRO A 132 -8.76 -28.23 -12.83
C PRO A 132 -7.36 -28.55 -12.30
N GLY A 133 -7.25 -29.62 -11.51
CA GLY A 133 -6.01 -29.92 -10.82
C GLY A 133 -6.04 -31.22 -10.02
N TYR A 134 -4.92 -31.50 -9.37
CA TYR A 134 -4.71 -32.58 -8.42
C TYR A 134 -4.40 -32.00 -7.04
N HIS A 135 -5.17 -32.43 -6.04
CA HIS A 135 -5.04 -32.02 -4.64
C HIS A 135 -5.21 -33.22 -3.69
N GLY A 136 -4.90 -34.43 -4.18
CA GLY A 136 -4.98 -35.66 -3.42
C GLY A 136 -3.80 -35.83 -2.43
N ALA A 137 -3.92 -36.83 -1.56
CA ALA A 137 -2.95 -37.11 -0.51
C ALA A 137 -1.67 -37.82 -1.01
N GLU A 138 -1.67 -38.39 -2.22
CA GLU A 138 -0.50 -39.05 -2.79
C GLU A 138 0.50 -38.00 -3.28
N GLN A 139 1.76 -38.11 -2.86
CA GLN A 139 2.80 -37.11 -3.07
C GLN A 139 4.04 -37.70 -3.76
N ASP A 140 3.99 -38.96 -4.21
CA ASP A 140 5.02 -39.54 -5.07
C ASP A 140 5.24 -38.67 -6.33
N PRO A 141 6.48 -38.23 -6.62
CA PRO A 141 6.80 -37.40 -7.78
C PRO A 141 6.32 -37.97 -9.13
N ARG A 142 6.26 -39.30 -9.29
CA ARG A 142 5.76 -39.97 -10.51
C ARG A 142 4.27 -39.80 -10.67
N VAL A 143 3.51 -39.90 -9.57
CA VAL A 143 2.06 -39.66 -9.57
C VAL A 143 1.78 -38.20 -9.89
N LEU A 144 2.49 -37.29 -9.23
CA LEU A 144 2.40 -35.85 -9.46
C LEU A 144 2.71 -35.49 -10.93
N ARG A 145 3.75 -36.09 -11.53
CA ARG A 145 4.06 -35.92 -12.95
C ARG A 145 2.95 -36.42 -13.86
N ALA A 146 2.42 -37.62 -13.61
CA ALA A 146 1.33 -38.19 -14.41
C ALA A 146 0.06 -37.31 -14.33
N GLU A 147 -0.23 -36.75 -13.17
CA GLU A 147 -1.33 -35.80 -12.99
C GLU A 147 -1.09 -34.49 -13.74
N ALA A 148 0.13 -33.94 -13.72
CA ALA A 148 0.48 -32.77 -14.53
C ALA A 148 0.29 -33.03 -16.04
N GLU A 149 0.68 -34.21 -16.53
CA GLU A 149 0.47 -34.62 -17.92
C GLU A 149 -1.02 -34.76 -18.27
N ARG A 150 -1.83 -35.30 -17.34
CA ARG A 150 -3.29 -35.41 -17.48
C ARG A 150 -4.00 -34.05 -17.51
N ILE A 151 -3.54 -33.09 -16.69
CA ILE A 151 -4.07 -31.73 -16.62
C ILE A 151 -3.72 -30.94 -17.89
N GLY A 152 -2.52 -31.14 -18.41
CA GLY A 152 -1.99 -30.45 -19.58
C GLY A 152 -1.21 -29.17 -19.24
N TRP A 153 -0.18 -28.89 -20.02
CA TRP A 153 0.74 -27.78 -19.82
C TRP A 153 0.19 -26.46 -20.39
N PRO A 154 0.52 -25.28 -19.80
CA PRO A 154 1.29 -25.10 -18.57
C PRO A 154 0.51 -25.45 -17.29
N VAL A 155 1.22 -25.96 -16.29
CA VAL A 155 0.68 -26.23 -14.94
C VAL A 155 1.32 -25.31 -13.89
N LEU A 156 0.70 -25.24 -12.73
CA LEU A 156 1.15 -24.49 -11.56
C LEU A 156 1.25 -25.46 -10.39
N ILE A 157 2.46 -25.63 -9.86
CA ILE A 157 2.72 -26.37 -8.63
C ILE A 157 2.56 -25.38 -7.48
N LYS A 158 1.76 -25.71 -6.47
CA LYS A 158 1.56 -24.87 -5.28
C LYS A 158 1.75 -25.68 -4.00
N ALA A 159 2.31 -25.06 -2.96
CA ALA A 159 2.29 -25.60 -1.61
C ALA A 159 0.84 -25.81 -1.12
N SER A 160 0.59 -26.95 -0.49
CA SER A 160 -0.73 -27.32 0.06
C SER A 160 -1.08 -26.50 1.31
N ALA A 161 -0.08 -26.09 2.08
CA ALA A 161 -0.20 -25.20 3.22
C ALA A 161 0.30 -23.78 2.89
N GLY A 162 -0.19 -22.79 3.63
CA GLY A 162 0.26 -21.40 3.56
C GLY A 162 -0.43 -20.53 2.50
N GLY A 163 -0.13 -19.23 2.50
CA GLY A 163 -0.73 -18.21 1.63
C GLY A 163 0.29 -17.21 1.06
N GLY A 164 -0.17 -16.17 0.36
CA GLY A 164 0.68 -15.05 -0.08
C GLY A 164 1.66 -15.38 -1.22
N GLY A 165 1.35 -16.37 -2.04
CA GLY A 165 2.11 -16.71 -3.25
C GLY A 165 3.46 -17.42 -3.05
N LYS A 166 3.88 -17.67 -1.81
CA LYS A 166 5.08 -18.47 -1.50
C LYS A 166 4.85 -19.94 -1.84
N GLY A 167 5.88 -20.61 -2.37
CA GLY A 167 5.80 -22.01 -2.79
C GLY A 167 4.89 -22.22 -4.00
N MET A 168 4.91 -21.31 -4.98
CA MET A 168 4.20 -21.48 -6.26
C MET A 168 5.16 -21.43 -7.43
N ARG A 169 5.05 -22.37 -8.38
CA ARG A 169 5.94 -22.46 -9.54
C ARG A 169 5.17 -22.84 -10.80
N ARG A 170 5.22 -21.96 -11.81
CA ARG A 170 4.71 -22.25 -13.15
C ARG A 170 5.67 -23.20 -13.86
N VAL A 171 5.13 -24.23 -14.49
CA VAL A 171 5.88 -25.20 -15.29
C VAL A 171 5.26 -25.24 -16.68
N ASP A 172 6.03 -24.78 -17.67
CA ASP A 172 5.57 -24.67 -19.06
C ASP A 172 5.70 -25.97 -19.86
N ALA A 173 6.60 -26.87 -19.44
CA ALA A 173 6.91 -28.08 -20.19
C ALA A 173 7.36 -29.23 -19.25
N PRO A 174 7.13 -30.50 -19.64
CA PRO A 174 7.42 -31.67 -18.82
C PRO A 174 8.87 -31.76 -18.33
N GLU A 175 9.83 -31.26 -19.11
CA GLU A 175 11.27 -31.38 -18.83
C GLU A 175 11.69 -30.58 -17.59
N ARG A 176 10.90 -29.57 -17.21
CA ARG A 176 11.17 -28.70 -16.05
C ARG A 176 10.41 -29.11 -14.80
N PHE A 177 9.56 -30.14 -14.88
CA PHE A 177 8.64 -30.49 -13.79
C PHE A 177 9.37 -30.97 -12.54
N ASP A 178 10.31 -31.90 -12.69
CA ASP A 178 10.96 -32.55 -11.54
C ASP A 178 11.80 -31.56 -10.72
N GLU A 179 12.50 -30.64 -11.38
CA GLU A 179 13.25 -29.56 -10.73
C GLU A 179 12.32 -28.58 -10.01
N ALA A 180 11.26 -28.14 -10.69
CA ALA A 180 10.29 -27.21 -10.12
C ALA A 180 9.53 -27.81 -8.92
N LEU A 181 9.19 -29.10 -8.99
CA LEU A 181 8.56 -29.83 -7.90
C LEU A 181 9.47 -29.86 -6.68
N ALA A 182 10.71 -30.31 -6.84
CA ALA A 182 11.67 -30.40 -5.73
C ALA A 182 11.95 -29.02 -5.10
N ALA A 183 12.02 -27.96 -5.92
CA ALA A 183 12.18 -26.60 -5.42
C ALA A 183 10.95 -26.13 -4.64
N CYS A 184 9.74 -26.40 -5.14
CA CYS A 184 8.49 -26.07 -4.46
C CYS A 184 8.37 -26.79 -3.11
N GLN A 185 8.67 -28.08 -3.05
CA GLN A 185 8.62 -28.87 -1.82
C GLN A 185 9.63 -28.38 -0.76
N ARG A 186 10.86 -28.04 -1.17
CA ARG A 186 11.85 -27.44 -0.26
C ARG A 186 11.37 -26.11 0.31
N GLU A 187 10.81 -25.26 -0.53
CA GLU A 187 10.28 -23.95 -0.13
C GLU A 187 9.07 -24.10 0.80
N ALA A 188 8.14 -25.00 0.48
CA ALA A 188 6.97 -25.30 1.30
C ALA A 188 7.36 -25.87 2.67
N GLN A 189 8.35 -26.78 2.71
CA GLN A 189 8.87 -27.33 3.96
C GLN A 189 9.53 -26.24 4.82
N ALA A 190 10.36 -25.38 4.22
CA ALA A 190 11.05 -24.32 4.94
C ALA A 190 10.08 -23.25 5.46
N ALA A 191 9.07 -22.88 4.67
CA ALA A 191 8.13 -21.82 5.01
C ALA A 191 6.98 -22.27 5.93
N PHE A 192 6.51 -23.51 5.77
CA PHE A 192 5.26 -23.97 6.38
C PHE A 192 5.39 -25.30 7.15
N GLY A 193 6.59 -25.91 7.17
CA GLY A 193 6.80 -27.20 7.81
C GLY A 193 6.12 -28.38 7.10
N ASN A 194 5.56 -28.16 5.91
CA ASN A 194 4.80 -29.15 5.14
C ASN A 194 5.24 -29.12 3.67
N ALA A 195 5.87 -30.21 3.21
CA ALA A 195 6.34 -30.36 1.84
C ALA A 195 5.23 -30.73 0.82
N ALA A 196 3.98 -30.99 1.25
CA ALA A 196 2.93 -31.40 0.35
C ALA A 196 2.56 -30.30 -0.66
N VAL A 197 2.31 -30.69 -1.89
CA VAL A 197 1.95 -29.80 -3.01
C VAL A 197 0.64 -30.22 -3.66
N LEU A 198 0.08 -29.28 -4.42
CA LEU A 198 -1.03 -29.48 -5.35
C LEU A 198 -0.62 -29.00 -6.74
N ILE A 199 -1.23 -29.56 -7.78
CA ILE A 199 -0.96 -29.26 -9.18
C ILE A 199 -2.23 -28.72 -9.81
N GLU A 200 -2.17 -27.56 -10.45
CA GLU A 200 -3.31 -26.95 -11.10
C GLU A 200 -2.98 -26.59 -12.53
N ARG A 201 -4.00 -26.53 -13.38
CA ARG A 201 -3.88 -25.88 -14.67
C ARG A 201 -3.51 -24.41 -14.45
N TYR A 202 -2.51 -23.92 -15.18
CA TYR A 202 -2.15 -22.52 -15.11
C TYR A 202 -3.24 -21.66 -15.80
N VAL A 203 -3.79 -20.70 -15.06
CA VAL A 203 -4.86 -19.81 -15.55
C VAL A 203 -4.26 -18.65 -16.35
N GLN A 204 -4.75 -18.42 -17.56
CA GLN A 204 -4.22 -17.39 -18.45
C GLN A 204 -4.95 -16.06 -18.31
N ARG A 205 -4.21 -14.94 -18.35
CA ARG A 205 -4.72 -13.57 -18.13
C ARG A 205 -5.69 -13.50 -16.94
N PRO A 206 -5.27 -13.99 -15.75
CA PRO A 206 -6.18 -14.10 -14.63
C PRO A 206 -6.48 -12.74 -14.02
N ARG A 207 -7.77 -12.47 -13.83
CA ARG A 207 -8.27 -11.41 -12.95
C ARG A 207 -8.48 -11.96 -11.55
N HIS A 208 -8.12 -11.18 -10.55
CA HIS A 208 -8.43 -11.48 -9.16
C HIS A 208 -9.76 -10.79 -8.84
N VAL A 209 -10.85 -11.56 -8.80
CA VAL A 209 -12.19 -11.06 -8.50
C VAL A 209 -12.69 -11.75 -7.25
N GLU A 210 -13.19 -10.98 -6.29
CA GLU A 210 -13.60 -11.51 -5.00
C GLU A 210 -15.00 -11.06 -4.65
N ILE A 211 -15.71 -11.85 -3.84
CA ILE A 211 -17.08 -11.57 -3.44
C ILE A 211 -17.16 -11.38 -1.94
N GLN A 212 -17.71 -10.24 -1.53
CA GLN A 212 -18.07 -10.02 -0.14
C GLN A 212 -19.25 -10.91 0.21
N ILE A 213 -19.11 -11.72 1.26
CA ILE A 213 -20.23 -12.43 1.86
C ILE A 213 -20.52 -11.87 3.25
N PHE A 214 -21.75 -12.09 3.70
CA PHE A 214 -22.17 -11.86 5.07
C PHE A 214 -23.15 -12.94 5.50
N ALA A 215 -22.91 -13.55 6.66
CA ALA A 215 -23.79 -14.56 7.23
C ALA A 215 -24.12 -14.27 8.70
N ASP A 216 -25.29 -14.67 9.17
CA ASP A 216 -25.70 -14.59 10.57
C ASP A 216 -25.84 -15.97 11.23
N ALA A 217 -26.04 -15.97 12.55
CA ALA A 217 -26.29 -17.19 13.31
C ALA A 217 -27.71 -17.78 13.10
N HIS A 218 -28.56 -17.13 12.30
CA HIS A 218 -29.94 -17.54 12.01
C HIS A 218 -30.05 -18.30 10.67
N GLY A 219 -28.92 -18.55 10.01
CA GLY A 219 -28.85 -19.29 8.75
C GLY A 219 -29.02 -18.42 7.50
N HIS A 220 -29.14 -17.09 7.66
CA HIS A 220 -29.12 -16.18 6.52
C HIS A 220 -27.68 -15.98 6.05
N CYS A 221 -27.51 -15.92 4.73
CA CYS A 221 -26.24 -15.62 4.09
C CYS A 221 -26.52 -14.90 2.77
N VAL A 222 -25.85 -13.77 2.56
CA VAL A 222 -25.98 -12.92 1.37
C VAL A 222 -24.59 -12.60 0.81
N HIS A 223 -24.53 -12.24 -0.47
CA HIS A 223 -23.36 -11.61 -1.06
C HIS A 223 -23.61 -10.10 -1.28
N LEU A 224 -22.59 -9.29 -1.01
CA LEU A 224 -22.60 -7.83 -1.17
C LEU A 224 -21.81 -7.42 -2.42
N PHE A 225 -22.08 -8.11 -3.52
CA PHE A 225 -21.42 -7.96 -4.83
C PHE A 225 -19.91 -8.27 -4.79
N GLU A 226 -19.27 -8.07 -5.94
CA GLU A 226 -17.88 -8.39 -6.19
C GLU A 226 -16.97 -7.16 -6.25
N ARG A 227 -15.67 -7.41 -6.06
CA ARG A 227 -14.57 -6.45 -6.24
C ARG A 227 -13.55 -7.03 -7.20
N ASP A 228 -12.94 -6.19 -8.03
CA ASP A 228 -11.75 -6.54 -8.80
C ASP A 228 -10.50 -6.01 -8.09
N CYS A 229 -9.60 -6.91 -7.75
CA CYS A 229 -8.33 -6.63 -7.07
C CYS A 229 -7.13 -7.05 -7.93
N SER A 230 -7.31 -7.08 -9.26
CA SER A 230 -6.29 -7.57 -10.19
C SER A 230 -5.03 -6.72 -10.21
N VAL A 231 -5.13 -5.42 -9.89
CA VAL A 231 -3.96 -4.54 -9.85
C VAL A 231 -3.21 -4.77 -8.54
N GLN A 232 -2.19 -5.61 -8.63
CA GLN A 232 -1.37 -6.02 -7.50
C GLN A 232 0.11 -6.04 -7.87
N ARG A 233 0.98 -5.80 -6.88
CA ARG A 233 2.43 -5.91 -6.97
C ARG A 233 2.89 -7.09 -6.14
N ARG A 234 3.55 -8.10 -6.73
CA ARG A 234 4.09 -9.26 -5.98
C ARG A 234 3.06 -9.84 -4.97
N HIS A 235 1.81 -10.00 -5.42
CA HIS A 235 0.68 -10.48 -4.60
C HIS A 235 0.17 -9.51 -3.51
N GLN A 236 0.62 -8.25 -3.50
CA GLN A 236 0.06 -7.18 -2.68
C GLN A 236 -0.92 -6.36 -3.51
N LYS A 237 -2.20 -6.32 -3.11
CA LYS A 237 -3.24 -5.50 -3.76
C LYS A 237 -2.89 -4.01 -3.65
N VAL A 238 -3.09 -3.24 -4.72
CA VAL A 238 -2.70 -1.82 -4.84
C VAL A 238 -3.88 -0.92 -5.21
N LEU A 239 -4.68 -1.34 -6.19
CA LEU A 239 -5.96 -0.71 -6.54
C LEU A 239 -7.06 -1.77 -6.54
N GLU A 240 -8.19 -1.42 -5.97
CA GLU A 240 -9.37 -2.27 -5.89
C GLU A 240 -10.59 -1.51 -6.39
N GLU A 241 -11.49 -2.15 -7.13
CA GLU A 241 -12.69 -1.50 -7.63
C GLU A 241 -13.94 -2.36 -7.51
N ALA A 242 -15.08 -1.72 -7.25
CA ALA A 242 -16.38 -2.36 -7.13
C ALA A 242 -17.45 -1.55 -7.89
N PRO A 243 -18.35 -2.20 -8.65
CA PRO A 243 -18.32 -3.62 -9.04
C PRO A 243 -17.14 -3.93 -9.97
N ALA A 244 -16.86 -5.22 -10.20
CA ALA A 244 -15.79 -5.61 -11.13
C ALA A 244 -16.20 -5.26 -12.58
N PRO A 245 -15.35 -4.54 -13.35
CA PRO A 245 -15.71 -4.06 -14.68
C PRO A 245 -15.83 -5.22 -15.68
N GLY A 246 -16.76 -5.12 -16.61
CA GLY A 246 -16.91 -6.07 -17.72
C GLY A 246 -17.42 -7.47 -17.35
N LEU A 247 -17.89 -7.70 -16.12
CA LEU A 247 -18.54 -8.96 -15.76
C LEU A 247 -20.01 -8.98 -16.23
N PRO A 248 -20.42 -9.97 -17.07
CA PRO A 248 -21.82 -10.16 -17.44
C PRO A 248 -22.71 -10.38 -16.20
N PRO A 249 -23.95 -9.86 -16.18
CA PRO A 249 -24.87 -10.03 -15.05
C PRO A 249 -25.07 -11.49 -14.61
N GLU A 250 -25.21 -12.41 -15.57
CA GLU A 250 -25.37 -13.85 -15.31
C GLU A 250 -24.13 -14.46 -14.64
N LEU A 251 -22.93 -14.01 -15.03
CA LEU A 251 -21.68 -14.46 -14.43
C LEU A 251 -21.59 -13.96 -12.99
N ARG A 252 -21.93 -12.68 -12.75
CA ARG A 252 -21.97 -12.09 -11.41
C ARG A 252 -22.91 -12.86 -10.49
N GLU A 253 -24.11 -13.20 -10.96
CA GLU A 253 -25.07 -13.99 -10.18
C GLU A 253 -24.52 -15.37 -9.86
N ARG A 254 -23.95 -16.09 -10.84
CA ARG A 254 -23.34 -17.41 -10.62
C ARG A 254 -22.20 -17.36 -9.62
N MET A 255 -21.33 -16.36 -9.70
CA MET A 255 -20.24 -16.17 -8.74
C MET A 255 -20.79 -15.85 -7.35
N GLY A 256 -21.81 -14.98 -7.25
CA GLY A 256 -22.50 -14.64 -6.00
C GLY A 256 -23.09 -15.85 -5.30
N LEU A 257 -23.82 -16.68 -6.06
CA LEU A 257 -24.40 -17.93 -5.55
C LEU A 257 -23.32 -18.94 -5.13
N ALA A 258 -22.22 -19.05 -5.88
CA ALA A 258 -21.09 -19.91 -5.51
C ALA A 258 -20.42 -19.43 -4.21
N ALA A 259 -20.27 -18.12 -4.01
CA ALA A 259 -19.72 -17.55 -2.78
C ALA A 259 -20.63 -17.82 -1.56
N VAL A 260 -21.95 -17.69 -1.72
CA VAL A 260 -22.92 -18.03 -0.66
C VAL A 260 -22.92 -19.54 -0.38
N ALA A 261 -22.79 -20.39 -1.41
CA ALA A 261 -22.67 -21.83 -1.23
C ALA A 261 -21.39 -22.20 -0.45
N ALA A 262 -20.25 -21.58 -0.78
CA ALA A 262 -18.99 -21.73 -0.06
C ALA A 262 -19.14 -21.38 1.43
N ALA A 263 -19.75 -20.23 1.73
CA ALA A 263 -20.00 -19.76 3.09
C ALA A 263 -20.86 -20.75 3.90
N ARG A 264 -21.95 -21.24 3.29
CA ARG A 264 -22.87 -22.19 3.92
C ARG A 264 -22.22 -23.54 4.18
N ALA A 265 -21.36 -24.00 3.27
CA ALA A 265 -20.67 -25.29 3.40
C ALA A 265 -19.77 -25.37 4.65
N VAL A 266 -19.28 -24.23 5.14
CA VAL A 266 -18.40 -24.16 6.32
C VAL A 266 -19.09 -23.60 7.56
N GLY A 267 -20.40 -23.34 7.50
CA GLY A 267 -21.15 -22.75 8.61
C GLY A 267 -20.64 -21.35 8.99
N TYR A 268 -20.32 -20.54 7.99
CA TYR A 268 -19.71 -19.22 8.18
C TYR A 268 -20.64 -18.23 8.91
N ILE A 269 -20.06 -17.32 9.70
CA ILE A 269 -20.77 -16.22 10.38
C ILE A 269 -19.94 -14.92 10.25
N GLY A 270 -20.61 -13.78 10.18
CA GLY A 270 -19.98 -12.47 10.06
C GLY A 270 -19.58 -12.14 8.62
N ALA A 271 -18.64 -11.21 8.49
CA ALA A 271 -18.08 -10.80 7.20
C ALA A 271 -17.00 -11.78 6.74
N GLY A 272 -17.00 -12.12 5.45
CA GLY A 272 -15.97 -12.93 4.82
C GLY A 272 -15.81 -12.58 3.35
N THR A 273 -14.75 -13.05 2.72
CA THR A 273 -14.56 -12.84 1.28
C THR A 273 -14.15 -14.13 0.60
N VAL A 274 -14.87 -14.48 -0.47
CA VAL A 274 -14.53 -15.61 -1.32
C VAL A 274 -13.78 -15.08 -2.53
N GLU A 275 -12.51 -15.46 -2.67
CA GLU A 275 -11.66 -15.01 -3.75
C GLU A 275 -11.74 -15.99 -4.92
N PHE A 276 -11.95 -15.45 -6.12
CA PHE A 276 -11.98 -16.18 -7.37
C PHE A 276 -10.88 -15.69 -8.32
N ILE A 277 -10.39 -16.61 -9.14
CA ILE A 277 -9.58 -16.30 -10.30
C ILE A 277 -10.47 -16.38 -11.54
N VAL A 278 -10.58 -15.27 -12.26
CA VAL A 278 -11.39 -15.16 -13.49
C VAL A 278 -10.47 -15.18 -14.70
N GLU A 279 -10.59 -16.24 -15.49
CA GLU A 279 -9.81 -16.48 -16.71
C GLU A 279 -10.42 -15.75 -17.91
N GLN A 280 -9.54 -15.19 -18.75
CA GLN A 280 -9.90 -14.48 -19.99
C GLN A 280 -9.33 -15.24 -21.20
N PRO A 281 -9.93 -16.37 -21.61
CA PRO A 281 -9.32 -17.28 -22.58
C PRO A 281 -9.23 -16.68 -23.99
N LEU A 282 -10.21 -15.86 -24.40
CA LEU A 282 -10.23 -15.19 -25.72
C LEU A 282 -9.71 -13.75 -25.68
N GLY A 283 -9.33 -13.23 -24.50
CA GLY A 283 -8.86 -11.86 -24.31
C GLY A 283 -9.89 -10.91 -23.71
N TYR A 284 -9.54 -9.63 -23.66
CA TYR A 284 -10.29 -8.61 -22.91
C TYR A 284 -11.64 -8.26 -23.55
N ASP A 285 -11.77 -8.45 -24.86
CA ASP A 285 -12.96 -8.05 -25.64
C ASP A 285 -14.03 -9.15 -25.71
N HIS A 286 -13.87 -10.23 -24.95
CA HIS A 286 -14.74 -11.43 -24.96
C HIS A 286 -15.30 -11.78 -23.57
N PRO A 287 -16.11 -10.90 -22.95
CA PRO A 287 -16.66 -11.12 -21.62
C PRO A 287 -17.56 -12.35 -21.51
N GLU A 288 -18.13 -12.82 -22.62
CA GLU A 288 -18.91 -14.06 -22.71
C GLU A 288 -18.08 -15.33 -22.50
N ALA A 289 -16.77 -15.26 -22.73
CA ALA A 289 -15.86 -16.39 -22.62
C ALA A 289 -15.22 -16.53 -21.23
N LEU A 290 -15.53 -15.61 -20.31
CA LEU A 290 -14.98 -15.60 -18.96
C LEU A 290 -15.33 -16.88 -18.19
N ARG A 291 -14.35 -17.40 -17.46
CA ARG A 291 -14.51 -18.57 -16.58
C ARG A 291 -13.98 -18.22 -15.21
N PHE A 292 -14.68 -18.56 -14.15
CA PHE A 292 -14.23 -18.30 -12.78
C PHE A 292 -13.95 -19.59 -12.04
N TYR A 293 -12.98 -19.53 -11.14
CA TYR A 293 -12.58 -20.65 -10.31
C TYR A 293 -12.26 -20.16 -8.90
N PHE A 294 -12.67 -20.92 -7.89
CA PHE A 294 -12.36 -20.63 -6.49
C PHE A 294 -10.85 -20.69 -6.26
N MET A 295 -10.35 -19.68 -5.56
CA MET A 295 -8.95 -19.58 -5.15
C MET A 295 -8.81 -19.87 -3.67
N GLU A 296 -9.45 -19.06 -2.82
CA GLU A 296 -9.45 -19.20 -1.38
C GLU A 296 -10.60 -18.41 -0.74
N MET A 297 -10.75 -18.55 0.58
CA MET A 297 -11.73 -17.79 1.35
C MET A 297 -11.01 -17.14 2.53
N ASN A 298 -11.03 -15.81 2.57
CA ASN A 298 -10.47 -15.05 3.68
C ASN A 298 -11.53 -14.93 4.77
N THR A 299 -11.19 -15.43 5.96
CA THR A 299 -12.13 -15.62 7.07
C THR A 299 -12.22 -14.39 7.98
N ARG A 300 -12.28 -13.22 7.35
CA ARG A 300 -12.20 -11.91 7.99
C ARG A 300 -12.80 -10.80 7.12
N LEU A 301 -12.91 -9.60 7.69
CA LEU A 301 -13.13 -8.39 6.90
C LEU A 301 -11.91 -8.16 5.98
N GLN A 302 -12.15 -7.82 4.71
CA GLN A 302 -11.06 -7.44 3.80
C GLN A 302 -10.64 -5.98 3.98
N VAL A 303 -9.42 -5.66 3.58
CA VAL A 303 -8.89 -4.29 3.69
C VAL A 303 -9.71 -3.33 2.82
N GLU A 304 -10.02 -3.79 1.62
CA GLU A 304 -10.76 -3.18 0.52
C GLU A 304 -12.30 -3.27 0.67
N HIS A 305 -12.81 -3.63 1.86
CA HIS A 305 -14.25 -3.54 2.11
C HIS A 305 -14.89 -2.16 1.83
N PRO A 306 -14.19 -1.00 1.95
CA PRO A 306 -14.81 0.29 1.71
C PRO A 306 -15.35 0.48 0.29
N VAL A 307 -14.80 -0.17 -0.76
CA VAL A 307 -15.41 -0.09 -2.10
C VAL A 307 -16.76 -0.80 -2.15
N THR A 308 -16.92 -1.89 -1.40
CA THR A 308 -18.23 -2.56 -1.23
C THR A 308 -19.20 -1.66 -0.46
N GLU A 309 -18.75 -1.03 0.63
CA GLU A 309 -19.57 -0.06 1.37
C GLU A 309 -20.01 1.10 0.48
N ALA A 310 -19.14 1.59 -0.40
CA ALA A 310 -19.43 2.72 -1.28
C ALA A 310 -20.52 2.40 -2.33
N ILE A 311 -20.54 1.18 -2.89
CA ILE A 311 -21.57 0.79 -3.87
C ILE A 311 -22.87 0.30 -3.23
N THR A 312 -22.83 -0.18 -1.99
CA THR A 312 -24.02 -0.70 -1.29
C THR A 312 -24.68 0.31 -0.37
N GLY A 313 -23.92 1.29 0.14
CA GLY A 313 -24.35 2.22 1.19
C GLY A 313 -24.38 1.60 2.59
N LEU A 314 -23.82 0.41 2.77
CA LEU A 314 -23.82 -0.33 4.02
C LEU A 314 -22.53 -0.10 4.81
N ASP A 315 -22.60 -0.20 6.14
CA ASP A 315 -21.42 -0.26 7.01
C ASP A 315 -21.21 -1.73 7.44
N LEU A 316 -20.16 -2.37 6.93
CA LEU A 316 -19.91 -3.79 7.18
C LEU A 316 -19.45 -4.06 8.60
N VAL A 317 -18.76 -3.11 9.23
CA VAL A 317 -18.36 -3.22 10.65
C VAL A 317 -19.59 -3.15 11.54
N GLU A 318 -20.57 -2.31 11.20
CA GLU A 318 -21.84 -2.26 11.94
C GLU A 318 -22.56 -3.61 11.88
N TRP A 319 -22.62 -4.22 10.70
CA TRP A 319 -23.20 -5.55 10.56
C TRP A 319 -22.42 -6.59 11.34
N GLN A 320 -21.09 -6.50 11.40
CA GLN A 320 -20.27 -7.45 12.16
C GLN A 320 -20.63 -7.37 13.65
N LEU A 321 -20.78 -6.16 14.19
CA LEU A 321 -21.17 -5.95 15.59
C LEU A 321 -22.59 -6.44 15.88
N ARG A 322 -23.55 -6.17 14.99
CA ARG A 322 -24.94 -6.62 15.14
C ARG A 322 -25.07 -8.13 15.09
N VAL A 323 -24.48 -8.76 14.07
CA VAL A 323 -24.50 -10.22 13.90
C VAL A 323 -23.79 -10.91 15.05
N ALA A 324 -22.63 -10.42 15.47
CA ALA A 324 -21.93 -10.96 16.64
C ALA A 324 -22.74 -10.80 17.94
N ALA A 325 -23.57 -9.77 18.04
CA ALA A 325 -24.52 -9.58 19.14
C ALA A 325 -25.79 -10.45 19.03
N GLY A 326 -25.89 -11.30 18.00
CA GLY A 326 -27.00 -12.23 17.78
C GLY A 326 -28.16 -11.67 16.96
N GLU A 327 -28.03 -10.47 16.38
CA GLU A 327 -29.06 -9.91 15.49
C GLU A 327 -29.05 -10.61 14.12
N PRO A 328 -30.21 -10.81 13.46
CA PRO A 328 -30.27 -11.32 12.11
C PRO A 328 -29.82 -10.28 11.08
N LEU A 329 -29.50 -10.73 9.87
CA LEU A 329 -29.23 -9.84 8.74
C LEU A 329 -30.46 -8.94 8.45
N PRO A 330 -30.27 -7.62 8.34
CA PRO A 330 -31.37 -6.68 8.13
C PRO A 330 -31.98 -6.73 6.72
N TRP A 331 -31.27 -7.29 5.74
CA TRP A 331 -31.72 -7.40 4.35
C TRP A 331 -31.44 -8.77 3.77
N SER A 332 -32.35 -9.22 2.92
CA SER A 332 -32.19 -10.40 2.07
C SER A 332 -31.52 -10.05 0.74
N GLN A 333 -31.11 -11.07 -0.02
CA GLN A 333 -30.31 -10.89 -1.24
C GLN A 333 -30.95 -9.95 -2.28
N HIS A 334 -32.29 -9.95 -2.40
CA HIS A 334 -33.01 -9.18 -3.41
C HIS A 334 -33.25 -7.71 -3.01
N GLU A 335 -33.04 -7.36 -1.74
CA GLU A 335 -33.18 -5.99 -1.23
C GLU A 335 -31.87 -5.19 -1.34
N LEU A 336 -30.75 -5.89 -1.58
CA LEU A 336 -29.43 -5.29 -1.74
C LEU A 336 -29.29 -4.64 -3.12
N THR A 337 -28.79 -3.40 -3.14
CA THR A 337 -28.58 -2.65 -4.39
C THR A 337 -27.11 -2.31 -4.58
N CYS A 338 -26.65 -2.36 -5.83
CA CYS A 338 -25.34 -1.87 -6.26
C CYS A 338 -25.51 -0.55 -7.01
N ARG A 339 -24.88 0.53 -6.54
CA ARG A 339 -25.07 1.88 -7.08
C ARG A 339 -23.75 2.57 -7.38
N GLY A 340 -23.56 2.91 -8.66
CA GLY A 340 -22.36 3.60 -9.12
C GLY A 340 -21.16 2.66 -9.17
N HIS A 341 -19.97 3.25 -9.04
CA HIS A 341 -18.68 2.58 -9.10
C HIS A 341 -17.75 3.20 -8.08
N ALA A 342 -17.00 2.37 -7.36
CA ALA A 342 -16.02 2.80 -6.38
C ALA A 342 -14.63 2.24 -6.72
N ILE A 343 -13.60 3.04 -6.45
CA ILE A 343 -12.21 2.64 -6.61
C ILE A 343 -11.46 3.05 -5.33
N GLU A 344 -10.71 2.12 -4.77
CA GLU A 344 -9.81 2.32 -3.64
C GLU A 344 -8.36 2.24 -4.11
N ALA A 345 -7.53 3.09 -3.51
CA ALA A 345 -6.09 3.10 -3.67
C ALA A 345 -5.41 2.98 -2.31
N ARG A 346 -4.49 2.02 -2.19
CA ARG A 346 -3.65 1.86 -0.99
C ARG A 346 -2.46 2.80 -1.04
N ILE A 347 -2.47 3.80 -0.17
CA ILE A 347 -1.37 4.75 -0.05
C ILE A 347 -0.34 4.16 0.89
N CYS A 348 0.83 3.82 0.38
CA CYS A 348 1.89 3.13 1.14
C CYS A 348 3.17 3.96 1.18
N ALA A 349 3.86 3.88 2.33
CA ALA A 349 5.22 4.35 2.53
C ALA A 349 6.21 3.37 1.88
N GLU A 350 6.36 3.47 0.57
CA GLU A 350 7.24 2.64 -0.25
C GLU A 350 7.80 3.46 -1.42
N ASP A 351 8.95 3.07 -1.96
CA ASP A 351 9.58 3.75 -3.10
C ASP A 351 9.47 2.91 -4.39
N PRO A 352 8.47 3.19 -5.27
CA PRO A 352 8.31 2.47 -6.54
C PRO A 352 9.56 2.48 -7.43
N SER A 353 10.37 3.55 -7.40
CA SER A 353 11.58 3.68 -8.24
C SER A 353 12.69 2.72 -7.79
N LYS A 354 12.71 2.35 -6.50
CA LYS A 354 13.63 1.37 -5.93
C LYS A 354 13.01 -0.03 -5.80
N GLY A 355 11.99 -0.34 -6.61
CA GLY A 355 11.32 -1.65 -6.55
C GLY A 355 10.39 -1.80 -5.34
N PHE A 356 9.81 -0.68 -4.89
CA PHE A 356 8.88 -0.56 -3.78
C PHE A 356 9.47 -1.06 -2.45
N LEU A 357 10.71 -0.65 -2.18
CA LEU A 357 11.29 -0.82 -0.85
C LEU A 357 10.45 -0.01 0.15
N PRO A 358 10.09 -0.61 1.30
CA PRO A 358 9.38 0.13 2.33
C PRO A 358 10.20 1.32 2.86
N ALA A 359 9.51 2.40 3.18
CA ALA A 359 10.10 3.61 3.73
C ALA A 359 9.59 3.85 5.15
N THR A 360 10.48 4.32 6.02
CA THR A 360 10.14 4.74 7.39
C THR A 360 10.57 6.18 7.59
N GLY A 361 9.92 6.89 8.49
CA GLY A 361 10.26 8.28 8.77
C GLY A 361 9.08 9.08 9.26
N ARG A 362 9.30 10.37 9.45
CA ARG A 362 8.24 11.29 9.88
C ARG A 362 7.46 11.78 8.66
N LEU A 363 6.14 11.71 8.75
CA LEU A 363 5.23 12.39 7.83
C LEU A 363 5.30 13.90 8.09
N GLN A 364 6.21 14.59 7.44
CA GLN A 364 6.35 16.04 7.60
C GLN A 364 5.14 16.79 7.04
N VAL A 365 4.62 16.29 5.91
CA VAL A 365 3.37 16.77 5.32
C VAL A 365 2.47 15.58 5.03
N LEU A 366 1.22 15.69 5.48
CA LEU A 366 0.12 14.85 5.02
C LEU A 366 -1.11 15.75 4.80
N ARG A 367 -1.29 16.22 3.56
CA ARG A 367 -2.46 17.01 3.13
C ARG A 367 -3.31 16.16 2.22
N ALA A 368 -4.61 16.16 2.46
CA ALA A 368 -5.59 15.42 1.66
C ALA A 368 -6.64 16.39 1.10
N PRO A 369 -7.31 16.05 -0.02
CA PRO A 369 -8.47 16.81 -0.49
C PRO A 369 -9.61 16.79 0.55
N ALA A 370 -10.64 17.62 0.36
CA ALA A 370 -11.86 17.50 1.14
C ALA A 370 -12.43 16.07 1.07
N HIS A 371 -12.65 15.45 2.24
CA HIS A 371 -13.04 14.04 2.35
C HIS A 371 -13.88 13.77 3.59
N VAL A 372 -14.58 12.64 3.57
CA VAL A 372 -15.11 12.00 4.79
C VAL A 372 -14.13 10.93 5.28
N ALA A 373 -14.18 10.58 6.56
CA ALA A 373 -13.34 9.52 7.13
C ALA A 373 -14.23 8.42 7.72
N PHE A 374 -13.93 7.16 7.42
CA PHE A 374 -14.64 5.97 7.94
C PHE A 374 -16.15 5.95 7.71
N GLN A 375 -16.62 6.69 6.70
CA GLN A 375 -18.02 6.80 6.29
C GLN A 375 -18.12 6.82 4.77
N VAL A 376 -19.25 6.39 4.23
CA VAL A 376 -19.50 6.43 2.78
C VAL A 376 -19.63 7.88 2.31
N GLY A 377 -18.89 8.24 1.26
CA GLY A 377 -18.93 9.54 0.60
C GLY A 377 -18.23 9.50 -0.75
N ASP A 378 -18.28 10.59 -1.50
CA ASP A 378 -17.69 10.67 -2.84
C ASP A 378 -16.16 10.55 -2.83
N VAL A 379 -15.53 11.14 -1.80
CA VAL A 379 -14.11 10.98 -1.49
C VAL A 379 -14.00 10.63 0.00
N ARG A 380 -13.44 9.46 0.28
CA ARG A 380 -13.24 8.93 1.62
C ARG A 380 -11.77 8.62 1.83
N LEU A 381 -11.22 9.03 2.98
CA LEU A 381 -9.85 8.70 3.39
C LEU A 381 -9.88 8.00 4.74
N ASP A 382 -9.50 6.73 4.76
CA ASP A 382 -9.35 5.94 5.99
C ASP A 382 -7.87 5.87 6.34
N ALA A 383 -7.45 6.55 7.41
CA ALA A 383 -6.03 6.67 7.80
C ALA A 383 -5.82 6.38 9.29
N GLY A 384 -4.73 5.65 9.59
CA GLY A 384 -4.28 5.34 10.95
C GLY A 384 -3.18 6.27 11.47
N VAL A 385 -2.75 7.21 10.63
CA VAL A 385 -1.68 8.18 10.89
C VAL A 385 -2.12 9.58 10.48
N GLY A 386 -1.39 10.59 10.93
CA GLY A 386 -1.57 12.00 10.62
C GLY A 386 -0.24 12.69 10.28
N GLU A 387 -0.33 13.97 9.91
CA GLU A 387 0.87 14.80 9.81
C GLU A 387 1.59 14.87 11.16
N GLY A 388 2.91 14.76 11.11
CA GLY A 388 3.78 14.70 12.28
C GLY A 388 4.00 13.28 12.81
N ASP A 389 3.17 12.29 12.46
CA ASP A 389 3.37 10.90 12.90
C ASP A 389 4.60 10.26 12.25
N VAL A 390 5.08 9.17 12.87
CA VAL A 390 6.22 8.40 12.40
C VAL A 390 5.75 7.06 11.86
N ILE A 391 6.11 6.76 10.62
CA ILE A 391 6.00 5.41 10.05
C ILE A 391 7.15 4.59 10.60
N SER A 392 6.85 3.63 11.49
CA SER A 392 7.84 2.77 12.14
C SER A 392 8.22 1.54 11.29
N PRO A 393 9.40 0.93 11.48
CA PRO A 393 9.79 -0.29 10.76
C PRO A 393 9.06 -1.56 11.23
N HIS A 394 8.30 -1.51 12.33
CA HIS A 394 7.75 -2.70 12.98
C HIS A 394 6.48 -3.26 12.32
N TYR A 395 5.81 -2.47 11.49
CA TYR A 395 4.46 -2.76 10.98
C TYR A 395 4.30 -2.39 9.52
N ASP A 396 3.11 -2.62 8.97
CA ASP A 396 2.73 -2.36 7.57
C ASP A 396 2.95 -0.90 7.12
N SER A 397 3.24 -0.69 5.83
CA SER A 397 3.60 0.62 5.24
C SER A 397 2.39 1.45 4.86
N MET A 398 1.18 0.92 4.95
CA MET A 398 -0.02 1.63 4.55
C MET A 398 -0.24 2.86 5.44
N ILE A 399 -0.18 4.02 4.80
CA ILE A 399 -0.45 5.34 5.37
C ILE A 399 -1.97 5.54 5.45
N ALA A 400 -2.67 5.24 4.36
CA ALA A 400 -4.10 5.44 4.24
C ALA A 400 -4.71 4.61 3.10
N LYS A 401 -6.04 4.49 3.11
CA LYS A 401 -6.85 4.03 1.99
C LYS A 401 -7.63 5.21 1.44
N LEU A 402 -7.42 5.54 0.18
CA LEU A 402 -8.16 6.60 -0.51
C LEU A 402 -9.23 5.95 -1.38
N ILE A 403 -10.49 6.21 -1.07
CA ILE A 403 -11.64 5.63 -1.76
C ILE A 403 -12.42 6.74 -2.43
N VAL A 404 -12.76 6.53 -3.69
CA VAL A 404 -13.65 7.43 -4.42
C VAL A 404 -14.83 6.65 -4.97
N ARG A 405 -15.98 7.32 -5.03
CA ARG A 405 -17.21 6.80 -5.64
C ARG A 405 -17.63 7.73 -6.76
N GLY A 406 -18.16 7.19 -7.85
CA GLY A 406 -18.87 7.94 -8.88
C GLY A 406 -20.09 7.18 -9.39
N ASP A 407 -20.97 7.86 -10.13
CA ASP A 407 -22.13 7.25 -10.78
C ASP A 407 -21.71 6.32 -11.92
N THR A 408 -20.51 6.54 -12.47
CA THR A 408 -19.88 5.68 -13.47
C THR A 408 -18.42 5.42 -13.12
N ARG A 409 -17.85 4.34 -13.66
CA ARG A 409 -16.41 4.05 -13.54
C ARG A 409 -15.54 5.19 -14.04
N GLN A 410 -15.91 5.82 -15.15
CA GLN A 410 -15.16 6.96 -15.71
C GLN A 410 -15.13 8.15 -14.74
N GLN A 411 -16.26 8.46 -14.09
CA GLN A 411 -16.30 9.51 -13.08
C GLN A 411 -15.46 9.14 -11.85
N ALA A 412 -15.49 7.88 -11.42
CA ALA A 412 -14.65 7.40 -10.33
C ALA A 412 -13.15 7.49 -10.67
N LEU A 413 -12.73 7.15 -11.89
CA LEU A 413 -11.35 7.29 -12.35
C LEU A 413 -10.86 8.75 -12.34
N GLN A 414 -11.67 9.68 -12.87
CA GLN A 414 -11.35 11.11 -12.86
C GLN A 414 -11.24 11.62 -11.43
N ARG A 415 -12.20 11.27 -10.57
CA ARG A 415 -12.20 11.66 -9.16
C ARG A 415 -10.99 11.08 -8.40
N LEU A 416 -10.56 9.85 -8.71
CA LEU A 416 -9.39 9.24 -8.10
C LEU A 416 -8.11 9.98 -8.47
N ASP A 417 -7.89 10.28 -9.76
CA ASP A 417 -6.71 11.04 -10.20
C ASP A 417 -6.68 12.44 -9.58
N GLU A 418 -7.83 13.14 -9.54
CA GLU A 418 -7.93 14.45 -8.87
C GLU A 418 -7.63 14.37 -7.36
N ALA A 419 -8.15 13.35 -6.69
CA ALA A 419 -7.93 13.17 -5.25
C ALA A 419 -6.47 12.80 -4.93
N LEU A 420 -5.84 11.95 -5.75
CA LEU A 420 -4.42 11.60 -5.63
C LEU A 420 -3.52 12.80 -5.92
N ALA A 421 -3.86 13.65 -6.90
CA ALA A 421 -3.11 14.86 -7.19
C ALA A 421 -3.05 15.81 -5.99
N ARG A 422 -4.13 15.87 -5.20
CA ARG A 422 -4.28 16.71 -4.01
C ARG A 422 -3.79 16.04 -2.73
N LEU A 423 -3.36 14.79 -2.79
CA LEU A 423 -2.80 14.06 -1.66
C LEU A 423 -1.28 14.30 -1.60
N HIS A 424 -0.86 15.23 -0.73
CA HIS A 424 0.54 15.59 -0.57
C HIS A 424 1.15 14.82 0.60
N VAL A 425 2.18 14.03 0.32
CA VAL A 425 2.95 13.27 1.30
C VAL A 425 4.43 13.65 1.18
N VAL A 426 4.99 14.22 2.25
CA VAL A 426 6.41 14.65 2.34
C VAL A 426 7.05 14.06 3.60
N GLY A 427 8.35 13.78 3.52
CA GLY A 427 9.17 13.23 4.61
C GLY A 427 9.38 11.71 4.51
N VAL A 428 8.55 11.00 3.75
CA VAL A 428 8.72 9.56 3.44
C VAL A 428 8.45 9.30 1.97
N ALA A 429 9.23 8.39 1.36
CA ALA A 429 8.92 7.89 0.02
C ALA A 429 7.54 7.20 0.04
N ASN A 430 6.79 7.35 -1.06
CA ASN A 430 5.43 6.87 -1.16
C ASN A 430 5.01 6.58 -2.61
N ASN A 431 3.94 5.79 -2.75
CA ASN A 431 3.44 5.31 -4.03
C ASN A 431 2.38 6.19 -4.72
N VAL A 432 2.06 7.39 -4.21
CA VAL A 432 0.96 8.24 -4.74
C VAL A 432 1.12 8.51 -6.25
N GLU A 433 2.29 8.93 -6.69
CA GLU A 433 2.52 9.23 -8.12
C GLU A 433 2.47 7.98 -8.99
N PHE A 434 2.96 6.84 -8.48
CA PHE A 434 2.82 5.55 -9.16
C PHE A 434 1.35 5.19 -9.37
N LEU A 435 0.49 5.37 -8.35
CA LEU A 435 -0.94 5.11 -8.45
C LEU A 435 -1.60 5.96 -9.53
N ARG A 436 -1.23 7.26 -9.62
CA ARG A 436 -1.74 8.15 -10.68
C ARG A 436 -1.38 7.67 -12.07
N ARG A 437 -0.15 7.18 -12.27
CA ARG A 437 0.28 6.59 -13.55
C ARG A 437 -0.51 5.34 -13.88
N VAL A 438 -0.78 4.47 -12.89
CA VAL A 438 -1.63 3.28 -13.10
C VAL A 438 -3.04 3.70 -13.51
N VAL A 439 -3.66 4.65 -12.81
CA VAL A 439 -5.02 5.15 -13.11
C VAL A 439 -5.10 5.73 -14.53
N ARG A 440 -4.05 6.43 -14.97
CA ARG A 440 -3.94 7.04 -16.31
C ARG A 440 -3.52 6.05 -17.40
N SER A 441 -3.05 4.85 -17.05
CA SER A 441 -2.63 3.84 -18.02
C SER A 441 -3.82 3.39 -18.89
N ALA A 442 -3.55 3.11 -20.17
CA ALA A 442 -4.59 2.62 -21.08
C ALA A 442 -5.20 1.30 -20.58
N SER A 443 -4.38 0.42 -20.01
CA SER A 443 -4.85 -0.86 -19.48
C SER A 443 -5.86 -0.70 -18.35
N PHE A 444 -5.58 0.16 -17.36
CA PHE A 444 -6.53 0.35 -16.26
C PHE A 444 -7.74 1.16 -16.69
N ALA A 445 -7.54 2.27 -17.42
CA ALA A 445 -8.63 3.13 -17.88
C ALA A 445 -9.66 2.39 -18.75
N GLN A 446 -9.21 1.43 -19.57
CA GLN A 446 -10.06 0.62 -20.46
C GLN A 446 -10.44 -0.75 -19.86
N ALA A 447 -10.17 -1.00 -18.58
CA ALA A 447 -10.49 -2.26 -17.89
C ALA A 447 -9.85 -3.52 -18.52
N ARG A 448 -8.66 -3.40 -19.11
CA ARG A 448 -7.81 -4.53 -19.55
C ARG A 448 -7.01 -5.08 -18.37
N LEU A 449 -7.75 -5.61 -17.40
CA LEU A 449 -7.23 -6.01 -16.10
C LEU A 449 -6.77 -7.47 -16.10
N ASP A 450 -5.65 -7.71 -15.44
CA ASP A 450 -5.17 -9.01 -14.98
C ASP A 450 -4.06 -8.78 -13.95
N THR A 451 -3.71 -9.85 -13.25
CA THR A 451 -2.73 -9.83 -12.16
C THR A 451 -1.29 -9.54 -12.56
N ALA A 452 -0.99 -9.41 -13.86
CA ALA A 452 0.32 -9.06 -14.38
C ALA A 452 0.35 -7.64 -14.98
N LEU A 453 -0.68 -6.81 -14.73
CA LEU A 453 -0.81 -5.47 -15.32
C LEU A 453 0.39 -4.58 -15.02
N ILE A 454 0.86 -4.56 -13.76
CA ILE A 454 1.98 -3.70 -13.34
C ILE A 454 3.27 -4.13 -14.05
N GLU A 455 3.55 -5.44 -14.13
CA GLU A 455 4.71 -5.97 -14.83
C GLU A 455 4.62 -5.72 -16.34
N ARG A 456 3.44 -5.88 -16.94
CA ARG A 456 3.20 -5.63 -18.38
C ARG A 456 3.40 -4.17 -18.75
N GLU A 457 2.91 -3.25 -17.93
CA GLU A 457 2.95 -1.80 -18.16
C GLU A 457 4.22 -1.15 -17.58
N ALA A 458 5.23 -1.93 -17.18
CA ALA A 458 6.37 -1.42 -16.43
C ALA A 458 7.08 -0.21 -17.09
N ALA A 459 7.21 -0.20 -18.41
CA ALA A 459 7.79 0.94 -19.13
C ALA A 459 7.01 2.24 -18.86
N ALA A 460 5.69 2.20 -18.99
CA ALA A 460 4.84 3.37 -18.77
C ALA A 460 4.74 3.77 -17.29
N LEU A 461 4.86 2.81 -16.36
CA LEU A 461 4.64 3.05 -14.94
C LEU A 461 5.90 3.51 -14.18
N PHE A 462 7.07 3.02 -14.56
CA PHE A 462 8.33 3.27 -13.85
C PHE A 462 9.27 4.27 -14.52
N GLU A 463 8.99 4.70 -15.75
CA GLU A 463 9.79 5.77 -16.36
C GLU A 463 9.75 7.05 -15.50
N PRO A 464 10.88 7.75 -15.32
CA PRO A 464 10.91 9.02 -14.61
C PRO A 464 10.04 10.04 -15.34
N SER A 465 8.84 10.29 -14.83
CA SER A 465 8.02 11.44 -15.19
C SER A 465 7.97 12.40 -14.01
N GLY A 466 8.31 13.66 -14.29
CA GLY A 466 8.21 14.78 -13.37
C GLY A 466 7.44 15.91 -14.04
N LEU A 467 7.43 17.07 -13.41
CA LEU A 467 6.88 18.27 -14.05
C LEU A 467 7.81 18.72 -15.18
N PRO A 468 7.29 19.45 -16.19
CA PRO A 468 8.15 20.21 -17.07
C PRO A 468 9.10 21.08 -16.24
N ARG A 469 10.38 21.15 -16.62
CA ARG A 469 11.42 21.87 -15.88
C ARG A 469 10.98 23.29 -15.50
N GLU A 470 10.43 24.03 -16.45
CA GLU A 470 9.95 25.40 -16.27
C GLU A 470 8.83 25.48 -15.23
N ALA A 471 7.95 24.47 -15.19
CA ALA A 471 6.84 24.39 -14.24
C ALA A 471 7.34 24.14 -12.82
N ALA A 472 8.25 23.18 -12.64
CA ALA A 472 8.86 22.88 -11.35
C ALA A 472 9.61 24.10 -10.79
N LEU A 473 10.49 24.71 -11.60
CA LEU A 473 11.31 25.85 -11.18
C LEU A 473 10.47 27.10 -10.92
N ALA A 474 9.50 27.44 -11.79
CA ALA A 474 8.66 28.61 -11.60
C ALA A 474 7.77 28.49 -10.36
N ALA A 475 7.20 27.32 -10.08
CA ALA A 475 6.39 27.07 -8.88
C ALA A 475 7.23 27.16 -7.60
N ALA A 476 8.42 26.55 -7.59
CA ALA A 476 9.35 26.62 -6.46
C ALA A 476 9.78 28.07 -6.17
N VAL A 477 10.16 28.82 -7.21
CA VAL A 477 10.55 30.24 -7.07
C VAL A 477 9.37 31.09 -6.58
N ALA A 478 8.18 30.91 -7.15
CA ALA A 478 6.98 31.63 -6.73
C ALA A 478 6.65 31.39 -5.25
N HIS A 479 6.78 30.16 -4.76
CA HIS A 479 6.60 29.84 -3.34
C HIS A 479 7.59 30.59 -2.44
N VAL A 480 8.87 30.60 -2.79
CA VAL A 480 9.90 31.31 -2.01
C VAL A 480 9.64 32.82 -2.00
N LEU A 481 9.30 33.40 -3.16
CA LEU A 481 8.96 34.83 -3.26
C LEU A 481 7.69 35.19 -2.48
N HIS A 482 6.68 34.32 -2.51
CA HIS A 482 5.48 34.50 -1.70
C HIS A 482 5.82 34.52 -0.20
N GLY A 483 6.68 33.62 0.25
CA GLY A 483 7.19 33.61 1.63
C GLY A 483 7.95 34.88 1.99
N TRP A 484 8.83 35.38 1.11
CA TRP A 484 9.54 36.64 1.34
C TRP A 484 8.59 37.84 1.44
N GLN A 485 7.57 37.91 0.59
CA GLN A 485 6.55 38.96 0.66
C GLN A 485 5.77 38.92 1.98
N ALA A 486 5.43 37.73 2.47
CA ALA A 486 4.73 37.55 3.74
C ALA A 486 5.59 37.89 4.97
N GLN A 487 6.92 37.78 4.85
CA GLN A 487 7.89 38.12 5.89
C GLN A 487 8.38 39.57 5.84
N ALA A 488 8.13 40.29 4.75
CA ALA A 488 8.53 41.68 4.62
C ALA A 488 7.75 42.57 5.59
N ASP A 489 8.46 43.44 6.30
CA ASP A 489 7.89 44.38 7.25
C ASP A 489 8.27 45.83 6.87
N ALA A 490 8.21 46.74 7.84
CA ALA A 490 8.55 48.15 7.62
C ALA A 490 10.06 48.39 7.41
N ASP A 491 10.93 47.43 7.74
CA ASP A 491 12.36 47.51 7.48
C ASP A 491 12.61 47.31 5.97
N PRO A 492 13.18 48.30 5.25
CA PRO A 492 13.49 48.16 3.83
C PRO A 492 14.44 46.99 3.52
N TRP A 493 15.24 46.53 4.49
CA TRP A 493 16.15 45.37 4.30
C TRP A 493 15.43 44.01 4.36
N SER A 494 14.17 43.97 4.81
CA SER A 494 13.35 42.76 4.81
C SER A 494 12.83 42.37 3.41
N ALA A 495 12.81 43.30 2.45
CA ALA A 495 12.17 43.12 1.14
C ALA A 495 12.87 42.08 0.21
N ARG A 496 14.14 41.73 0.47
CA ARG A 496 14.92 40.69 -0.26
C ARG A 496 14.91 40.80 -1.79
N ASP A 497 14.67 42.01 -2.31
CA ASP A 497 14.38 42.32 -3.71
C ASP A 497 15.63 42.60 -4.58
N GLY A 498 16.82 42.28 -4.06
CA GLY A 498 18.08 42.49 -4.76
C GLY A 498 18.43 43.97 -4.97
N PHE A 499 18.12 44.84 -4.01
CA PHE A 499 18.44 46.27 -4.03
C PHE A 499 19.83 46.58 -4.61
N ALA A 500 19.85 47.50 -5.60
CA ALA A 500 21.06 47.99 -6.24
C ALA A 500 20.92 49.48 -6.53
N SER A 501 21.94 50.28 -6.21
CA SER A 501 21.87 51.74 -6.31
C SER A 501 21.93 52.28 -7.76
N ALA A 502 22.57 51.55 -8.68
CA ALA A 502 22.84 52.06 -10.03
C ALA A 502 22.49 51.06 -11.16
N GLN A 503 22.39 49.77 -10.86
CA GLN A 503 22.09 48.72 -11.83
C GLN A 503 20.64 48.23 -11.70
N PRO A 504 20.06 47.58 -12.73
CA PRO A 504 18.83 46.81 -12.54
C PRO A 504 19.00 45.85 -11.37
N ARG A 505 18.02 45.82 -10.46
CA ARG A 505 18.01 44.88 -9.34
C ARG A 505 17.98 43.46 -9.91
N GLN A 506 18.99 42.67 -9.59
CA GLN A 506 19.12 41.29 -10.03
C GLN A 506 19.60 40.43 -8.87
N ARG A 507 19.03 39.24 -8.75
CA ARG A 507 19.44 38.25 -7.75
C ARG A 507 19.66 36.90 -8.44
N PRO A 508 20.90 36.38 -8.50
CA PRO A 508 21.12 35.02 -8.96
C PRO A 508 20.52 34.03 -7.96
N LEU A 509 19.97 32.94 -8.48
CA LEU A 509 19.42 31.82 -7.74
C LEU A 509 20.23 30.57 -8.11
N THR A 510 20.54 29.76 -7.10
CA THR A 510 21.14 28.45 -7.31
C THR A 510 20.08 27.41 -6.96
N LEU A 511 19.56 26.76 -8.00
CA LEU A 511 18.56 25.71 -7.87
C LEU A 511 19.18 24.38 -8.28
N GLN A 512 18.69 23.26 -7.74
CA GLN A 512 18.93 21.95 -8.32
C GLN A 512 17.61 21.27 -8.66
N TRP A 513 17.56 20.64 -9.82
CA TRP A 513 16.44 19.85 -10.29
C TRP A 513 16.98 18.59 -10.98
N ASN A 514 16.44 17.41 -10.64
CA ASN A 514 16.94 16.12 -11.12
C ASN A 514 18.46 15.92 -10.96
N GLY A 515 19.02 16.42 -9.85
CA GLY A 515 20.46 16.33 -9.55
C GLY A 515 21.35 17.25 -10.40
N GLN A 516 20.77 18.07 -11.27
CA GLN A 516 21.49 19.04 -12.08
C GLN A 516 21.35 20.44 -11.48
N THR A 517 22.44 21.21 -11.52
CA THR A 517 22.39 22.61 -11.08
C THR A 517 21.77 23.47 -12.17
N GLU A 518 20.75 24.22 -11.77
CA GLU A 518 19.95 25.08 -12.62
C GLU A 518 20.32 26.53 -12.35
N ALA A 519 20.85 27.21 -13.39
CA ALA A 519 21.07 28.64 -13.33
C ALA A 519 19.72 29.37 -13.44
N ALA A 520 19.37 30.17 -12.45
CA ALA A 520 18.20 31.04 -12.52
C ALA A 520 18.52 32.42 -11.96
N SER A 521 17.76 33.44 -12.34
CA SER A 521 17.89 34.77 -11.74
C SER A 521 16.57 35.50 -11.69
N LEU A 522 16.40 36.30 -10.65
CA LEU A 522 15.31 37.24 -10.51
C LEU A 522 15.78 38.60 -11.02
N VAL A 523 14.95 39.25 -11.83
CA VAL A 523 15.21 40.57 -12.39
C VAL A 523 14.03 41.48 -12.06
N TRP A 524 14.29 42.62 -11.43
CA TRP A 524 13.28 43.64 -11.17
C TRP A 524 13.54 44.88 -12.04
N PRO A 525 12.90 44.99 -13.21
CA PRO A 525 13.01 46.18 -14.06
C PRO A 525 12.46 47.42 -13.36
N ARG A 526 12.93 48.61 -13.78
CA ARG A 526 12.46 49.89 -13.22
C ARG A 526 10.95 50.05 -13.49
N GLY A 527 10.16 50.20 -12.43
CA GLY A 527 8.71 50.39 -12.51
C GLY A 527 7.90 49.15 -12.91
N GLY A 528 8.52 47.96 -12.95
CA GLY A 528 7.84 46.70 -13.30
C GLY A 528 7.86 45.67 -12.17
N GLY A 529 7.05 44.61 -12.33
CA GLY A 529 7.06 43.44 -11.45
C GLY A 529 8.31 42.56 -11.65
N VAL A 530 8.48 41.57 -10.78
CA VAL A 530 9.60 40.63 -10.88
C VAL A 530 9.51 39.76 -12.13
N ARG A 531 10.66 39.48 -12.74
CA ARG A 531 10.83 38.55 -13.85
C ARG A 531 11.74 37.42 -13.40
N LEU A 532 11.41 36.21 -13.84
CA LEU A 532 12.25 35.03 -13.64
C LEU A 532 12.93 34.70 -14.97
N ARG A 533 14.26 34.65 -14.94
CA ARG A 533 15.09 34.14 -16.03
C ARG A 533 15.58 32.74 -15.67
N LEU A 534 15.34 31.77 -16.54
CA LEU A 534 15.82 30.39 -16.39
C LEU A 534 16.92 30.11 -17.42
N GLY A 535 18.12 29.77 -16.96
CA GLY A 535 19.32 29.55 -17.77
C GLY A 535 20.38 30.65 -17.63
N SER A 536 21.53 30.44 -18.27
CA SER A 536 22.65 31.37 -18.35
C SER A 536 22.75 32.05 -19.71
N GLY A 537 23.20 33.31 -19.75
CA GLY A 537 23.42 34.05 -20.99
C GLY A 537 22.26 34.98 -21.37
N ALA A 538 22.46 35.76 -22.43
CA ALA A 538 21.51 36.78 -22.87
C ALA A 538 20.24 36.20 -23.52
N ASP A 539 20.32 34.99 -24.08
CA ASP A 539 19.21 34.31 -24.76
C ASP A 539 18.36 33.44 -23.83
N ALA A 540 18.69 33.40 -22.53
CA ALA A 540 17.94 32.61 -21.56
C ALA A 540 16.50 33.15 -21.43
N PRO A 541 15.47 32.28 -21.45
CA PRO A 541 14.07 32.70 -21.37
C PRO A 541 13.82 33.52 -20.10
N GLU A 542 13.31 34.74 -20.29
CA GLU A 542 12.99 35.68 -19.23
C GLU A 542 11.57 36.23 -19.40
N HIS A 543 10.68 35.83 -18.50
CA HIS A 543 9.29 36.26 -18.50
C HIS A 543 8.90 36.86 -17.14
N PRO A 544 7.86 37.72 -17.09
CA PRO A 544 7.22 38.10 -15.84
C PRO A 544 6.83 36.84 -15.06
N LEU A 545 7.15 36.82 -13.77
CA LEU A 545 6.68 35.78 -12.85
C LEU A 545 5.56 36.39 -12.02
N LEU A 546 4.34 35.92 -12.23
CA LEU A 546 3.17 36.36 -11.48
C LEU A 546 2.69 35.20 -10.62
N TRP A 547 2.38 35.48 -9.36
CA TRP A 547 1.74 34.52 -8.47
C TRP A 547 0.70 35.22 -7.60
N ARG A 548 -0.26 34.43 -7.15
CA ARG A 548 -1.25 34.85 -6.15
C ARG A 548 -1.68 33.64 -5.34
N ALA A 549 -2.09 33.87 -4.10
CA ALA A 549 -2.82 32.87 -3.34
C ALA A 549 -4.07 32.45 -4.13
N ASP A 550 -4.34 31.15 -4.19
CA ASP A 550 -5.54 30.61 -4.83
C ASP A 550 -6.61 30.35 -3.75
N ASP A 551 -6.97 31.42 -3.03
CA ASP A 551 -7.91 31.38 -1.91
C ASP A 551 -9.27 30.81 -2.37
N GLY A 552 -9.64 29.65 -1.81
CA GLY A 552 -10.86 28.91 -2.17
C GLY A 552 -10.65 27.68 -3.05
N SER A 553 -9.41 27.31 -3.37
CA SER A 553 -9.08 26.02 -4.01
C SER A 553 -8.29 25.10 -3.07
N ASP A 554 -8.12 23.84 -3.47
CA ASP A 554 -7.25 22.87 -2.78
C ASP A 554 -5.74 23.12 -3.04
N TRP A 555 -5.40 24.17 -3.79
CA TRP A 555 -4.03 24.54 -4.17
C TRP A 555 -3.61 25.87 -3.54
N ALA A 556 -2.34 26.00 -3.15
CA ALA A 556 -1.88 27.19 -2.45
C ALA A 556 -1.70 28.40 -3.37
N LEU A 557 -1.15 28.21 -4.56
CA LEU A 557 -0.76 29.28 -5.48
C LEU A 557 -1.25 29.02 -6.90
N ARG A 558 -1.62 30.10 -7.61
CA ARG A 558 -1.66 30.14 -9.08
C ARG A 558 -0.43 30.88 -9.59
N VAL A 559 0.34 30.25 -10.48
CA VAL A 559 1.65 30.72 -10.96
C VAL A 559 1.61 30.88 -12.49
N GLN A 560 2.08 32.04 -12.97
CA GLN A 560 2.19 32.34 -14.40
C GLN A 560 3.62 32.73 -14.76
N TRP A 561 4.14 32.14 -15.85
CA TRP A 561 5.48 32.44 -16.39
C TRP A 561 5.54 32.14 -17.90
N GLY A 562 5.65 33.17 -18.73
CA GLY A 562 5.58 33.00 -20.19
C GLY A 562 4.22 32.47 -20.64
N ALA A 563 4.19 31.30 -21.28
CA ALA A 563 2.95 30.59 -21.65
C ALA A 563 2.41 29.66 -20.55
N LEU A 564 3.15 29.51 -19.45
CA LEU A 564 2.77 28.67 -18.31
C LEU A 564 1.71 29.38 -17.47
N ASP A 565 0.63 28.68 -17.13
CA ASP A 565 -0.36 29.05 -16.12
C ASP A 565 -0.77 27.78 -15.38
N LEU A 566 -0.33 27.65 -14.13
CA LEU A 566 -0.53 26.44 -13.33
C LEU A 566 -0.98 26.74 -11.92
N ARG A 567 -1.57 25.73 -11.29
CA ARG A 567 -1.83 25.69 -9.84
C ARG A 567 -0.79 24.82 -9.17
N ALA A 568 -0.25 25.28 -8.05
CA ALA A 568 0.75 24.54 -7.30
C ALA A 568 0.56 24.68 -5.79
N SER A 569 0.94 23.61 -5.09
CA SER A 569 1.21 23.62 -3.67
C SER A 569 2.68 23.21 -3.49
N VAL A 570 3.43 24.01 -2.75
CA VAL A 570 4.86 23.75 -2.50
C VAL A 570 5.08 23.65 -1.01
N HIS A 571 5.75 22.59 -0.57
CA HIS A 571 6.10 22.37 0.83
C HIS A 571 7.62 22.32 0.98
N ALA A 572 8.16 23.09 1.92
CA ALA A 572 9.59 23.11 2.20
C ALA A 572 9.98 22.05 3.25
N ASP A 573 11.00 21.27 2.95
CA ASP A 573 11.71 20.37 3.85
C ASP A 573 13.21 20.73 3.83
N GLY A 574 13.59 21.64 4.72
CA GLY A 574 14.89 22.32 4.63
C GLY A 574 15.02 23.08 3.32
N GLU A 575 16.04 22.75 2.53
CA GLU A 575 16.27 23.32 1.20
C GLU A 575 15.47 22.63 0.08
N ARG A 576 14.82 21.50 0.36
CA ARG A 576 14.03 20.78 -0.63
C ARG A 576 12.62 21.35 -0.71
N LEU A 577 12.23 21.81 -1.88
CA LEU A 577 10.90 22.32 -2.17
C LEU A 577 10.14 21.23 -2.94
N HIS A 578 9.21 20.58 -2.26
CA HIS A 578 8.33 19.57 -2.84
C HIS A 578 7.18 20.26 -3.56
N VAL A 579 7.19 20.23 -4.89
CA VAL A 579 6.22 20.88 -5.77
C VAL A 579 5.14 19.89 -6.17
N PHE A 580 3.88 20.24 -5.96
CA PHE A 580 2.71 19.46 -6.37
C PHE A 580 1.82 20.29 -7.29
N THR A 581 1.36 19.70 -8.40
CA THR A 581 0.39 20.30 -9.33
C THR A 581 -0.66 19.25 -9.76
N PRO A 582 -1.76 19.66 -10.42
CA PRO A 582 -2.72 18.71 -11.02
C PRO A 582 -2.09 17.76 -12.04
N GLU A 583 -0.98 18.12 -12.66
CA GLU A 583 -0.33 17.33 -13.71
C GLU A 583 0.65 16.31 -13.14
N GLY A 584 1.33 16.63 -12.03
CA GLY A 584 2.39 15.81 -11.45
C GLY A 584 3.01 16.43 -10.20
N ARG A 585 4.14 15.87 -9.77
CA ARG A 585 4.94 16.41 -8.66
C ARG A 585 6.43 16.37 -8.99
N ASP A 586 7.19 17.21 -8.31
CA ASP A 586 8.64 17.26 -8.44
C ASP A 586 9.31 17.78 -7.16
N VAL A 587 10.63 17.72 -7.09
CA VAL A 587 11.42 18.28 -5.99
C VAL A 587 12.49 19.20 -6.57
N VAL A 588 12.49 20.45 -6.11
CA VAL A 588 13.51 21.45 -6.44
C VAL A 588 14.30 21.78 -5.18
N THR A 589 15.62 21.64 -5.21
CA THR A 589 16.47 22.10 -4.10
C THR A 589 16.81 23.56 -4.30
N TRP A 590 16.47 24.40 -3.32
CA TRP A 590 16.88 25.80 -3.27
C TRP A 590 18.16 25.91 -2.45
N ILE A 591 19.29 26.16 -3.10
CA ILE A 591 20.59 26.26 -2.42
C ILE A 591 20.78 27.69 -1.94
N ASP A 592 20.87 27.88 -0.62
CA ASP A 592 21.32 29.15 -0.07
C ASP A 592 22.86 29.20 -0.04
N ALA A 593 23.43 29.86 -1.05
CA ALA A 593 24.88 30.02 -1.18
C ALA A 593 25.53 30.73 0.04
N LEU A 594 24.79 31.51 0.82
CA LEU A 594 25.30 32.15 2.03
C LEU A 594 25.30 31.19 3.23
N ALA A 595 24.33 30.27 3.30
CA ALA A 595 24.25 29.26 4.35
C ALA A 595 25.35 28.19 4.18
N HIS A 596 25.68 27.83 2.95
CA HIS A 596 26.68 26.80 2.62
C HIS A 596 28.12 27.32 2.46
N ALA A 597 28.39 28.60 2.74
CA ALA A 597 29.72 29.19 2.60
C ALA A 597 30.79 28.54 3.51
N ALA A 598 30.37 27.79 4.55
CA ALA A 598 31.26 27.09 5.49
C ALA A 598 31.47 25.58 5.20
N ASP A 599 30.61 24.94 4.39
CA ASP A 599 30.56 23.47 4.24
C ASP A 599 31.32 22.94 3.00
N ALA A 600 32.27 23.70 2.46
CA ALA A 600 33.00 23.40 1.22
C ALA A 600 34.02 22.23 1.31
N ALA A 601 33.79 21.24 2.19
CA ALA A 601 34.56 20.00 2.27
C ALA A 601 33.62 18.80 2.06
N GLY A 602 33.50 18.34 0.80
CA GLY A 602 32.63 17.22 0.43
C GLY A 602 33.03 15.87 1.06
N PRO A 603 32.10 14.89 1.13
CA PRO A 603 32.36 13.59 1.74
C PRO A 603 33.26 12.69 0.86
N PRO A 604 34.13 11.84 1.44
CA PRO A 604 35.01 10.96 0.68
C PRO A 604 34.26 9.76 0.07
N GLY A 605 34.51 9.47 -1.21
CA GLY A 605 33.95 8.32 -1.93
C GLY A 605 34.50 6.99 -1.43
N GLY A 606 33.61 6.08 -1.01
CA GLY A 606 33.94 4.76 -0.46
C GLY A 606 32.88 4.15 0.46
N GLN A 607 31.84 4.93 0.78
CA GLN A 607 30.80 4.63 1.76
C GLN A 607 29.68 3.79 1.14
N LEU A 608 29.35 2.66 1.77
CA LEU A 608 28.17 1.86 1.42
C LEU A 608 27.09 2.09 2.47
N THR A 609 26.00 2.73 2.05
CA THR A 609 24.91 3.13 2.94
C THR A 609 23.73 2.17 2.86
N ALA A 610 22.96 2.07 3.95
CA ALA A 610 21.71 1.34 4.00
C ALA A 610 20.73 1.94 2.98
N PRO A 611 20.27 1.18 1.97
CA PRO A 611 19.37 1.69 0.93
C PRO A 611 17.95 1.92 1.46
N MET A 612 17.66 1.41 2.65
CA MET A 612 16.41 1.50 3.36
C MET A 612 16.67 1.41 4.88
N PRO A 613 15.79 1.96 5.72
CA PRO A 613 15.82 1.74 7.16
C PRO A 613 15.50 0.27 7.44
N GLY A 614 16.21 -0.37 8.38
CA GLY A 614 16.01 -1.79 8.64
C GLY A 614 16.88 -2.31 9.77
N LYS A 615 16.64 -3.55 10.16
CA LYS A 615 17.48 -4.28 11.08
C LYS A 615 18.55 -5.03 10.30
N VAL A 616 19.81 -4.94 10.69
CA VAL A 616 20.86 -5.78 10.10
C VAL A 616 20.63 -7.23 10.53
N VAL A 617 20.29 -8.11 9.59
CA VAL A 617 20.11 -9.55 9.85
C VAL A 617 21.45 -10.24 9.92
N ALA A 618 22.33 -9.95 8.95
CA ALA A 618 23.66 -10.53 8.87
C ALA A 618 24.58 -9.68 7.99
N PHE A 619 25.87 -9.69 8.30
CA PHE A 619 26.92 -9.41 7.32
C PHE A 619 27.41 -10.74 6.77
N LEU A 620 27.48 -10.84 5.44
CA LEU A 620 27.93 -12.02 4.70
C LEU A 620 29.44 -11.95 4.38
N VAL A 621 30.09 -10.90 4.88
CA VAL A 621 31.51 -10.60 4.70
C VAL A 621 32.15 -10.16 6.01
N GLN A 622 33.48 -10.20 6.07
CA GLN A 622 34.27 -9.76 7.23
C GLN A 622 35.24 -8.63 6.83
N PRO A 623 35.65 -7.77 7.79
CA PRO A 623 36.76 -6.84 7.57
C PRO A 623 38.00 -7.55 7.02
N GLY A 624 38.66 -6.95 6.02
CA GLY A 624 39.79 -7.51 5.28
C GLY A 624 39.42 -8.44 4.12
N GLN A 625 38.15 -8.80 3.94
CA GLN A 625 37.72 -9.70 2.87
C GLN A 625 37.66 -8.98 1.51
N ARG A 626 38.24 -9.61 0.47
CA ARG A 626 38.06 -9.20 -0.93
C ARG A 626 36.67 -9.60 -1.40
N VAL A 627 35.99 -8.66 -2.06
CA VAL A 627 34.65 -8.84 -2.61
C VAL A 627 34.64 -8.44 -4.08
N THR A 628 33.89 -9.17 -4.90
CA THR A 628 33.67 -8.83 -6.30
C THR A 628 32.36 -8.08 -6.49
N GLN A 629 32.25 -7.27 -7.53
CA GLN A 629 31.02 -6.60 -7.94
C GLN A 629 29.85 -7.61 -8.01
N GLY A 630 28.72 -7.22 -7.42
CA GLY A 630 27.52 -8.05 -7.32
C GLY A 630 27.52 -9.08 -6.18
N GLN A 631 28.65 -9.26 -5.46
CA GLN A 631 28.71 -10.16 -4.32
C GLN A 631 27.86 -9.63 -3.15
N ALA A 632 27.08 -10.50 -2.53
CA ALA A 632 26.26 -10.16 -1.37
C ALA A 632 27.14 -9.81 -0.15
N LEU A 633 26.87 -8.66 0.47
CA LEU A 633 27.63 -8.09 1.59
C LEU A 633 26.87 -8.12 2.90
N ALA A 634 25.59 -7.72 2.89
CA ALA A 634 24.76 -7.64 4.09
C ALA A 634 23.30 -7.95 3.76
N VAL A 635 22.55 -8.41 4.76
CA VAL A 635 21.10 -8.62 4.67
C VAL A 635 20.43 -7.70 5.69
N LEU A 636 19.50 -6.87 5.23
CA LEU A 636 18.64 -6.04 6.06
C LEU A 636 17.23 -6.62 6.10
N GLU A 637 16.56 -6.53 7.25
CA GLU A 637 15.13 -6.84 7.39
C GLU A 637 14.38 -5.56 7.76
N ALA A 638 13.36 -5.23 6.98
CA ALA A 638 12.37 -4.25 7.39
C ALA A 638 10.99 -4.73 6.97
N MET A 639 9.99 -4.54 7.85
CA MET A 639 8.59 -4.75 7.49
C MET A 639 8.30 -6.15 6.91
N LYS A 640 8.94 -7.18 7.49
CA LYS A 640 8.87 -8.61 7.10
C LYS A 640 9.46 -8.93 5.72
N MET A 641 10.25 -8.03 5.15
CA MET A 641 11.00 -8.25 3.91
C MET A 641 12.51 -8.21 4.18
N GLU A 642 13.23 -9.20 3.65
CA GLU A 642 14.70 -9.21 3.64
C GLU A 642 15.22 -8.59 2.34
N HIS A 643 16.27 -7.78 2.43
CA HIS A 643 16.96 -7.17 1.31
C HIS A 643 18.47 -7.39 1.41
N THR A 644 19.03 -7.97 0.36
CA THR A 644 20.48 -8.23 0.26
C THR A 644 21.17 -7.07 -0.42
N ILE A 645 22.13 -6.46 0.27
CA ILE A 645 23.02 -5.42 -0.25
C ILE A 645 24.18 -6.10 -0.95
N ALA A 646 24.39 -5.77 -2.22
CA ALA A 646 25.49 -6.30 -3.03
C ALA A 646 26.60 -5.26 -3.21
N ALA A 647 27.82 -5.75 -3.47
CA ALA A 647 28.98 -4.90 -3.75
C ALA A 647 28.78 -4.15 -5.07
N PRO A 648 28.88 -2.82 -5.10
CA PRO A 648 28.72 -2.04 -6.33
C PRO A 648 29.94 -2.15 -7.26
N ARG A 649 31.10 -2.59 -6.72
CA ARG A 649 32.37 -2.75 -7.41
C ARG A 649 33.26 -3.74 -6.65
N ASP A 650 34.33 -4.19 -7.29
CA ASP A 650 35.40 -4.95 -6.64
C ASP A 650 36.09 -4.08 -5.56
N GLY A 651 36.47 -4.70 -4.44
CA GLY A 651 37.16 -3.99 -3.36
C GLY A 651 37.48 -4.85 -2.15
N VAL A 652 38.04 -4.22 -1.13
CA VAL A 652 38.32 -4.84 0.19
C VAL A 652 37.42 -4.20 1.23
N VAL A 653 36.73 -5.01 2.03
CA VAL A 653 35.94 -4.53 3.16
C VAL A 653 36.89 -3.98 4.22
N GLU A 654 36.86 -2.68 4.51
CA GLU A 654 37.70 -2.09 5.55
C GLU A 654 37.11 -2.32 6.93
N GLU A 655 35.83 -1.99 7.09
CA GLU A 655 35.15 -1.97 8.38
C GLU A 655 33.65 -2.22 8.19
N LEU A 656 33.04 -2.86 9.20
CA LEU A 656 31.60 -3.00 9.35
C LEU A 656 31.17 -2.11 10.52
N LEU A 657 30.21 -1.20 10.28
CA LEU A 657 29.87 -0.13 11.22
C LEU A 657 28.73 -0.50 12.18
N TYR A 658 28.15 -1.70 12.03
CA TYR A 658 27.03 -2.21 12.82
C TYR A 658 27.21 -3.70 13.12
N ALA A 659 26.50 -4.20 14.13
CA ALA A 659 26.39 -5.62 14.44
C ALA A 659 25.10 -6.23 13.88
N PRO A 660 25.07 -7.54 13.55
CA PRO A 660 23.82 -8.25 13.33
C PRO A 660 22.89 -8.09 14.54
N GLY A 661 21.69 -7.56 14.31
CA GLY A 661 20.77 -7.16 15.36
C GLY A 661 20.44 -5.67 15.38
N ASP A 662 21.35 -4.82 14.89
CA ASP A 662 21.24 -3.37 15.03
C ASP A 662 20.22 -2.76 14.07
N GLN A 663 19.57 -1.68 14.51
CA GLN A 663 18.63 -0.91 13.70
C GLN A 663 19.37 0.25 13.01
N VAL A 664 19.20 0.36 11.70
CA VAL A 664 19.82 1.40 10.87
C VAL A 664 18.75 2.25 10.18
N ALA A 665 19.06 3.53 9.97
CA ALA A 665 18.24 4.45 9.17
C ALA A 665 18.63 4.37 7.69
N GLU A 666 17.75 4.84 6.80
CA GLU A 666 18.13 5.03 5.38
C GLU A 666 19.30 6.00 5.28
N GLY A 667 20.28 5.68 4.43
CA GLY A 667 21.49 6.48 4.26
C GLY A 667 22.55 6.26 5.34
N ALA A 668 22.28 5.47 6.38
CA ALA A 668 23.29 5.14 7.39
C ALA A 668 24.42 4.31 6.76
N GLU A 669 25.67 4.70 6.99
CA GLU A 669 26.84 3.99 6.46
C GLU A 669 26.98 2.62 7.13
N LEU A 670 26.87 1.53 6.36
CA LEU A 670 26.90 0.16 6.88
C LEU A 670 28.30 -0.44 6.91
N LEU A 671 29.07 -0.20 5.85
CA LEU A 671 30.42 -0.70 5.68
C LEU A 671 31.21 0.19 4.73
N ARG A 672 32.54 0.10 4.82
CA ARG A 672 33.47 0.80 3.93
C ARG A 672 34.16 -0.16 2.98
N LEU A 673 34.25 0.24 1.70
CA LEU A 673 35.02 -0.47 0.69
C LEU A 673 36.22 0.35 0.22
N ALA A 674 37.43 -0.15 0.48
CA ALA A 674 38.63 0.33 -0.17
C ALA A 674 38.63 -0.04 -1.65
N ALA A 675 39.06 0.89 -2.51
CA ALA A 675 39.39 0.54 -3.89
C ALA A 675 40.65 -0.34 -3.93
N GLU A 676 40.65 -1.39 -4.75
CA GLU A 676 41.90 -2.05 -5.10
C GLU A 676 42.77 -1.05 -5.88
N VAL A 677 43.91 -0.71 -5.31
CA VAL A 677 44.98 -0.04 -6.07
C VAL A 677 45.49 -1.09 -7.06
N ALA A 678 45.25 -0.85 -8.35
CA ALA A 678 45.80 -1.69 -9.40
C ALA A 678 47.34 -1.71 -9.26
N SER A 679 47.89 -2.88 -8.96
CA SER A 679 49.33 -3.16 -8.95
C SER A 679 49.83 -3.52 -10.34
#